data_AF-G0A3Q1-F1
#
_entry.id   AF-G0A3Q1-F1
#
_cell.length_a   1.000
_cell.length_b   1.000
_cell.length_c   1.000
_cell.angle_alpha   90.00
_cell.angle_beta   90.00
_cell.angle_gamma   90.00
#
_symmetry.space_group_name_H-M   'P 1'
#
loop_
_entity.id
_entity.type
_entity.pdbx_description
1 polymer ?
#
loop_
_entity_poly.entity_id
_entity_poly.type
_entity_poly.pdbx_seq_one_letter_code
_entity_poly.pdbx_strand_id
1 'polypeptide(L)'
;MFRKLSLFCAILALIVIVMGAYVRLSDAGLGCPDWPGCYGQAVVNDSAQFKSDAAAVYPDNPLDTAKAWKEMTHRYLAGGLAIAVLILFALAWRLKQQRTAVIGWAFVLLLLVALQAALGMWTVHLKVMPVIVTLHLLMGLITFWAISWTYLRSTPDIQRRSAASGPAVFALLGMLVLFLQIALGGWVSSNYAALACTDFPRCQGQWLPETGYANAFDFLAQDSSYLSAAGKVVIHALHRLGALITFVLLSWLMLTATSEQYPKPVRRSGVLLSVLLLVQIVIGIFMVKHGVPLALAVAHNAVAALLMLPLLGIYFFSRYALPGEEQAESQTLVEIPAETLETVLPAEPASLYLRLQTQLKKTRGSIGGVLSILTGQDAVTRDLLDDVEANLLMADIGIETTTAIIQHLKENLEKDQLKDGAMLTQALKQNLFEMLQPCSQPLQIPQQDGPYVILVVGVNGAGKTTSIGKLAHRLQEQGHSVMLAAGDTFRAAAVEQLQTWGERNNVQVVAQHTGADSASVIFDALQSAKAKGVDVLIADTAGRLHTKSNLMDELSKIKRIMAKLDAQAPHEILLVLDAGTGQNALSQAKLFNEAVGLTGLALTKLDGTAKGGVIFALANQLRIPIRFIGVGEAKEDLQDFDAKTFVDALFVTD
;
A
#
# COMPACT_ATOMS: atom_id res chain seq x y z
N MET A 1 -22.70 12.77 16.22
CA MET A 1 -22.44 12.83 17.68
C MET A 1 -21.68 11.61 18.18
N PHE A 2 -22.20 10.39 18.01
CA PHE A 2 -21.57 9.14 18.47
C PHE A 2 -20.09 8.99 18.11
N ARG A 3 -19.73 9.15 16.83
CA ARG A 3 -18.34 9.00 16.37
C ARG A 3 -17.36 10.01 16.99
N LYS A 4 -17.82 11.26 17.22
CA LYS A 4 -17.03 12.29 17.92
C LYS A 4 -16.79 11.90 19.38
N LEU A 5 -17.83 11.38 20.05
CA LEU A 5 -17.70 10.87 21.42
C LEU A 5 -16.78 9.64 21.49
N SER A 6 -16.87 8.71 20.54
CA SER A 6 -15.98 7.54 20.46
C SER A 6 -14.52 7.96 20.28
N LEU A 7 -14.25 8.95 19.43
CA LEU A 7 -12.91 9.53 19.29
C LEU A 7 -12.43 10.19 20.59
N PHE A 8 -13.29 10.97 21.25
CA PHE A 8 -13.00 11.55 22.57
C PHE A 8 -12.67 10.47 23.60
N CYS A 9 -13.44 9.37 23.66
CA CYS A 9 -13.17 8.24 24.53
C CYS A 9 -11.83 7.58 24.22
N ALA A 10 -11.46 7.44 22.94
CA ALA A 10 -10.16 6.86 22.56
C ALA A 10 -9.00 7.75 23.01
N ILE A 11 -9.12 9.06 22.82
CA ILE A 11 -8.11 10.04 23.27
C ILE A 11 -8.00 10.02 24.80
N LEU A 12 -9.13 10.05 25.51
CA LEU A 12 -9.16 9.99 26.97
C LEU A 12 -8.58 8.66 27.48
N ALA A 13 -8.89 7.53 26.86
CA ALA A 13 -8.32 6.23 27.20
C ALA A 13 -6.79 6.20 27.02
N LEU A 14 -6.27 6.80 25.95
CA LEU A 14 -4.83 6.96 25.78
C LEU A 14 -4.21 7.82 26.90
N ILE A 15 -4.85 8.94 27.26
CA ILE A 15 -4.40 9.79 28.39
C ILE A 15 -4.40 8.99 29.70
N VAL A 16 -5.43 8.18 29.95
CA VAL A 16 -5.52 7.29 31.12
C VAL A 16 -4.38 6.28 31.14
N ILE A 17 -4.05 5.67 30.00
CA ILE A 17 -2.93 4.72 29.87
C ILE A 17 -1.58 5.42 30.14
N VAL A 18 -1.36 6.60 29.57
CA VAL A 18 -0.14 7.39 29.76
C VAL A 18 0.01 7.81 31.23
N MET A 19 -1.08 8.29 31.84
CA MET A 19 -1.09 8.65 33.25
C MET A 19 -0.86 7.42 34.14
N GLY A 20 -1.44 6.28 33.83
CA GLY A 20 -1.21 5.02 34.54
C GLY A 20 0.25 4.55 34.44
N ALA A 21 0.89 4.69 33.26
CA ALA A 21 2.31 4.43 33.10
C ALA A 21 3.15 5.39 33.96
N TYR A 22 2.80 6.67 34.01
CA TYR A 22 3.48 7.66 34.86
C TYR A 22 3.32 7.37 36.36
N VAL A 23 2.13 6.98 36.83
CA VAL A 23 1.89 6.57 38.22
C VAL A 23 2.77 5.38 38.60
N ARG A 24 2.78 4.33 37.76
CA ARG A 24 3.60 3.13 37.99
C ARG A 24 5.10 3.43 37.98
N LEU A 25 5.57 4.15 36.97
CA LEU A 25 7.01 4.39 36.76
C LEU A 25 7.59 5.44 37.71
N SER A 26 6.75 6.27 38.33
CA SER A 26 7.16 7.21 39.39
C SER A 26 6.91 6.70 40.81
N ASP A 27 6.63 5.40 40.95
CA ASP A 27 6.44 4.72 42.24
C ASP A 27 5.31 5.35 43.09
N ALA A 28 4.26 5.79 42.41
CA ALA A 28 3.08 6.43 43.02
C ALA A 28 1.86 5.49 43.08
N GLY A 29 2.01 4.21 42.73
CA GLY A 29 0.91 3.23 42.68
C GLY A 29 0.34 2.81 44.04
N LEU A 30 0.98 3.22 45.14
CA LEU A 30 0.51 3.08 46.53
C LEU A 30 0.40 4.45 47.21
N GLY A 31 0.17 5.51 46.43
CA GLY A 31 -0.01 6.86 46.97
C GLY A 31 -1.28 6.97 47.80
N CYS A 32 -2.27 6.13 47.52
CA CYS A 32 -3.55 6.03 48.21
C CYS A 32 -3.74 4.62 48.81
N PRO A 33 -3.95 4.49 50.13
CA PRO A 33 -4.07 3.19 50.78
C PRO A 33 -5.43 2.49 50.55
N ASP A 34 -6.42 3.22 50.05
CA ASP A 34 -7.79 2.79 49.86
C ASP A 34 -8.34 3.03 48.45
N TRP A 35 -9.51 2.48 48.17
CA TRP A 35 -10.23 2.58 46.91
C TRP A 35 -11.74 2.67 47.19
N PRO A 36 -12.54 3.49 46.47
CA PRO A 36 -12.16 4.31 45.32
C PRO A 36 -11.56 5.68 45.68
N GLY A 37 -11.66 6.10 46.94
CA GLY A 37 -11.09 7.35 47.46
C GLY A 37 -9.60 7.25 47.80
N CYS A 38 -9.06 8.29 48.44
CA CYS A 38 -7.69 8.35 48.92
C CYS A 38 -7.68 8.96 50.31
N TYR A 39 -7.17 8.20 51.29
CA TYR A 39 -7.26 8.51 52.71
C TYR A 39 -8.70 8.77 53.17
N GLY A 40 -9.65 7.96 52.67
CA GLY A 40 -11.06 8.04 53.02
C GLY A 40 -11.82 9.20 52.36
N GLN A 41 -11.16 10.02 51.53
CA GLN A 41 -11.79 11.15 50.85
C GLN A 41 -11.76 11.02 49.33
N ALA A 42 -12.74 11.64 48.66
CA ALA A 42 -12.80 11.67 47.20
C ALA A 42 -11.84 12.69 46.57
N VAL A 43 -11.33 13.67 47.35
CA VAL A 43 -10.43 14.74 46.88
C VAL A 43 -9.25 14.86 47.82
N VAL A 44 -8.04 14.78 47.27
CA VAL A 44 -6.79 15.01 48.02
C VAL A 44 -6.54 16.51 48.11
N ASN A 45 -6.11 17.00 49.27
CA ASN A 45 -5.68 18.38 49.44
C ASN A 45 -4.45 18.44 50.37
N ASP A 46 -3.80 19.60 50.44
CA ASP A 46 -2.58 19.77 51.24
C ASP A 46 -2.82 20.49 52.59
N SER A 47 -4.08 20.61 53.01
CA SER A 47 -4.44 21.29 54.25
C SER A 47 -3.93 20.54 55.49
N ALA A 48 -3.65 21.28 56.56
CA ALA A 48 -3.25 20.69 57.85
C ALA A 48 -4.32 19.73 58.40
N GLN A 49 -5.59 20.05 58.18
CA GLN A 49 -6.71 19.22 58.61
C GLN A 49 -6.74 17.88 57.87
N PHE A 50 -6.62 17.89 56.53
CA PHE A 50 -6.56 16.65 55.76
C PHE A 50 -5.36 15.77 56.14
N LYS A 51 -4.19 16.36 56.38
CA LYS A 51 -3.00 15.64 56.85
C LYS A 51 -3.24 14.97 58.21
N SER A 52 -3.88 15.69 59.13
CA SER A 52 -4.26 15.16 60.45
C SER A 52 -5.25 14.01 60.34
N ASP A 53 -6.31 14.17 59.55
CA ASP A 53 -7.35 13.16 59.36
C ASP A 53 -6.77 11.90 58.69
N ALA A 54 -5.93 12.08 57.66
CA ALA A 54 -5.24 10.99 56.98
C ALA A 54 -4.35 10.18 57.94
N ALA A 55 -3.56 10.87 58.78
CA ALA A 55 -2.70 10.22 59.77
C ALA A 55 -3.50 9.49 60.86
N ALA A 56 -4.69 9.98 61.22
CA ALA A 56 -5.55 9.33 62.20
C ALA A 56 -6.18 8.04 61.67
N VAL A 57 -6.59 8.01 60.39
CA VAL A 57 -7.27 6.87 59.78
C VAL A 57 -6.28 5.82 59.25
N TYR A 58 -5.13 6.25 58.73
CA TYR A 58 -4.11 5.38 58.15
C TYR A 58 -2.72 5.62 58.78
N PRO A 59 -2.52 5.26 60.06
CA PRO A 59 -1.30 5.57 60.80
C PRO A 59 -0.04 4.91 60.20
N ASP A 60 -0.19 3.75 59.56
CA ASP A 60 0.93 2.99 58.97
C ASP A 60 1.29 3.46 57.54
N ASN A 61 0.56 4.41 56.96
CA ASN A 61 0.77 4.90 55.60
C ASN A 61 0.88 6.43 55.61
N PRO A 62 2.08 7.01 55.78
CA PRO A 62 2.25 8.45 55.81
C PRO A 62 1.88 9.08 54.47
N LEU A 63 1.10 10.16 54.53
CA LEU A 63 0.61 10.87 53.35
C LEU A 63 1.75 11.55 52.58
N ASP A 64 2.01 11.07 51.37
CA ASP A 64 2.74 11.78 50.33
C ASP A 64 1.72 12.41 49.36
N THR A 65 1.48 13.70 49.51
CA THR A 65 0.46 14.42 48.72
C THR A 65 0.78 14.41 47.23
N ALA A 66 2.06 14.39 46.84
CA ALA A 66 2.45 14.34 45.43
C ALA A 66 2.14 12.97 44.82
N LYS A 67 2.42 11.86 45.53
CA LYS A 67 2.05 10.51 45.07
C LYS A 67 0.54 10.31 45.05
N ALA A 68 -0.17 10.73 46.10
CA ALA A 68 -1.63 10.67 46.19
C ALA A 68 -2.32 11.43 45.06
N TRP A 69 -1.83 12.63 44.71
CA TRP A 69 -2.38 13.40 43.59
C TRP A 69 -2.19 12.73 42.22
N LYS A 70 -1.03 12.11 41.98
CA LYS A 70 -0.79 11.37 40.72
C LYS A 70 -1.79 10.22 40.58
N GLU A 71 -2.00 9.47 41.66
CA GLU A 71 -2.93 8.34 41.65
C GLU A 71 -4.38 8.78 41.50
N MET A 72 -4.83 9.80 42.25
CA MET A 72 -6.20 10.31 42.14
C MET A 72 -6.49 10.95 40.78
N THR A 73 -5.51 11.65 40.19
CA THR A 73 -5.65 12.18 38.83
C THR A 73 -5.91 11.07 37.81
N HIS A 74 -5.17 9.95 37.91
CA HIS A 74 -5.42 8.78 37.08
C HIS A 74 -6.83 8.20 37.30
N ARG A 75 -7.28 8.07 38.56
CA ARG A 75 -8.62 7.57 38.92
C ARG A 75 -9.74 8.47 38.39
N TYR A 76 -9.61 9.79 38.48
CA TYR A 76 -10.60 10.72 37.92
C TYR A 76 -10.72 10.62 36.40
N LEU A 77 -9.59 10.53 35.70
CA LEU A 77 -9.59 10.35 34.25
C LEU A 77 -10.24 9.01 33.86
N ALA A 78 -9.97 7.94 34.61
CA ALA A 78 -10.59 6.63 34.39
C ALA A 78 -12.11 6.64 34.69
N GLY A 79 -12.54 7.30 35.77
CA GLY A 79 -13.96 7.51 36.09
C GLY A 79 -14.67 8.33 35.03
N GLY A 80 -14.04 9.39 34.53
CA GLY A 80 -14.54 10.18 33.40
C GLY A 80 -14.69 9.36 32.12
N LEU A 81 -13.72 8.48 31.82
CA LEU A 81 -13.82 7.54 30.71
C LEU A 81 -15.00 6.58 30.88
N ALA A 82 -15.22 6.05 32.08
CA ALA A 82 -16.35 5.16 32.37
C ALA A 82 -17.70 5.84 32.12
N ILE A 83 -17.87 7.09 32.58
CA ILE A 83 -19.06 7.90 32.30
C ILE A 83 -19.22 8.14 30.79
N ALA A 84 -18.14 8.47 30.08
CA ALA A 84 -18.18 8.69 28.64
C ALA A 84 -18.58 7.42 27.87
N VAL A 85 -18.12 6.24 28.30
CA VAL A 85 -18.50 4.94 27.74
C VAL A 85 -19.97 4.61 28.04
N LEU A 86 -20.50 4.93 29.21
CA LEU A 86 -21.93 4.80 29.53
C LEU A 86 -22.80 5.66 28.60
N ILE A 87 -22.40 6.92 28.37
CA ILE A 87 -23.08 7.81 27.43
C ILE A 87 -22.98 7.24 26.00
N LEU A 88 -21.81 6.73 25.60
CA LEU A 88 -21.60 6.09 24.31
C LEU A 88 -22.55 4.89 24.14
N PHE A 89 -22.68 4.02 25.14
CA PHE A 89 -23.64 2.92 25.13
C PHE A 89 -25.08 3.40 24.95
N ALA A 90 -25.52 4.41 25.72
CA ALA A 90 -26.86 4.97 25.57
C ALA A 90 -27.11 5.56 24.16
N LEU A 91 -26.10 6.20 23.57
CA LEU A 91 -26.19 6.77 22.23
C LEU A 91 -26.13 5.71 21.11
N ALA A 92 -25.55 4.53 21.36
CA ALA A 92 -25.49 3.44 20.39
C ALA A 92 -26.90 3.01 19.94
N TRP A 93 -27.89 3.09 20.83
CA TRP A 93 -29.29 2.78 20.56
C TRP A 93 -29.98 3.76 19.60
N ARG A 94 -29.43 4.97 19.45
CA ARG A 94 -29.98 6.02 18.57
C ARG A 94 -29.42 5.97 17.14
N LEU A 95 -28.48 5.06 16.85
CA LEU A 95 -27.90 4.91 15.52
C LEU A 95 -28.88 4.17 14.59
N LYS A 96 -29.10 4.72 13.40
CA LYS A 96 -29.94 4.11 12.35
C LYS A 96 -29.18 3.07 11.52
N GLN A 97 -27.91 3.34 11.20
CA GLN A 97 -27.04 2.42 10.46
C GLN A 97 -26.10 1.66 11.41
N GLN A 98 -25.77 0.40 11.06
CA GLN A 98 -24.82 -0.48 11.80
C GLN A 98 -25.13 -0.68 13.30
N ARG A 99 -26.40 -0.50 13.69
CA ARG A 99 -26.87 -0.50 15.08
C ARG A 99 -26.45 -1.74 15.87
N THR A 100 -26.63 -2.94 15.33
CA THR A 100 -26.34 -4.20 16.03
C THR A 100 -24.87 -4.35 16.39
N ALA A 101 -23.98 -4.09 15.43
CA ALA A 101 -22.54 -4.16 15.64
C ALA A 101 -22.06 -3.12 16.65
N VAL A 102 -22.55 -1.87 16.56
CA VAL A 102 -22.13 -0.80 17.46
C VAL A 102 -22.66 -1.02 18.88
N ILE A 103 -23.89 -1.49 19.05
CA ILE A 103 -24.44 -1.87 20.36
C ILE A 103 -23.63 -3.03 20.98
N GLY A 104 -23.30 -4.05 20.19
CA GLY A 104 -22.49 -5.18 20.66
C GLY A 104 -21.13 -4.73 21.19
N TRP A 105 -20.41 -3.89 20.44
CA TRP A 105 -19.12 -3.36 20.90
C TRP A 105 -19.27 -2.39 22.08
N ALA A 106 -20.31 -1.56 22.12
CA ALA A 106 -20.57 -0.69 23.27
C ALA A 106 -20.85 -1.49 24.56
N PHE A 107 -21.52 -2.64 24.46
CA PHE A 107 -21.70 -3.56 25.59
C PHE A 107 -20.37 -4.20 26.03
N VAL A 108 -19.55 -4.65 25.08
CA VAL A 108 -18.19 -5.15 25.37
C VAL A 108 -17.38 -4.08 26.10
N LEU A 109 -17.45 -2.82 25.68
CA LEU A 109 -16.77 -1.70 26.33
C LEU A 109 -17.23 -1.49 27.77
N LEU A 110 -18.53 -1.61 28.06
CA LEU A 110 -19.03 -1.53 29.44
C LEU A 110 -18.44 -2.63 30.32
N LEU A 111 -18.41 -3.87 29.81
CA LEU A 111 -17.84 -5.00 30.53
C LEU A 111 -16.33 -4.82 30.76
N LEU A 112 -15.59 -4.37 29.75
CA LEU A 112 -14.16 -4.09 29.88
C LEU A 112 -13.88 -2.99 30.91
N VAL A 113 -14.65 -1.90 30.92
CA VAL A 113 -14.49 -0.82 31.91
C VAL A 113 -14.83 -1.29 33.33
N ALA A 114 -15.86 -2.11 33.50
CA ALA A 114 -16.21 -2.67 34.81
C ALA A 114 -15.11 -3.61 35.33
N LEU A 115 -14.58 -4.49 34.47
CA LEU A 115 -13.44 -5.34 34.80
C LEU A 115 -12.17 -4.52 35.08
N GLN A 116 -11.94 -3.43 34.37
CA GLN A 116 -10.82 -2.53 34.60
C GLN A 116 -10.90 -1.86 35.98
N ALA A 117 -12.10 -1.46 36.42
CA ALA A 117 -12.31 -0.92 37.76
C ALA A 117 -12.04 -1.97 38.86
N ALA A 118 -12.49 -3.22 38.67
CA ALA A 118 -12.20 -4.32 39.58
C ALA A 118 -10.70 -4.63 39.66
N LEU A 119 -10.00 -4.70 38.52
CA LEU A 119 -8.54 -4.85 38.49
C LEU A 119 -7.83 -3.69 39.18
N GLY A 120 -8.30 -2.44 38.99
CA GLY A 120 -7.75 -1.27 39.66
C GLY A 120 -7.90 -1.33 41.18
N MET A 121 -9.07 -1.78 41.67
CA MET A 121 -9.28 -2.05 43.09
C MET A 121 -8.29 -3.11 43.61
N TRP A 122 -8.14 -4.23 42.89
CA TRP A 122 -7.18 -5.28 43.28
C TRP A 122 -5.72 -4.83 43.24
N THR A 123 -5.32 -3.92 42.34
CA THR A 123 -3.95 -3.38 42.36
C THR A 123 -3.61 -2.68 43.68
N VAL A 124 -4.58 -2.03 44.32
CA VAL A 124 -4.38 -1.37 45.62
C VAL A 124 -4.38 -2.40 46.75
N HIS A 125 -5.42 -3.25 46.82
CA HIS A 125 -5.55 -4.25 47.90
C HIS A 125 -4.44 -5.31 47.91
N LEU A 126 -3.92 -5.68 46.74
CA LEU A 126 -2.83 -6.64 46.59
C LEU A 126 -1.46 -5.94 46.47
N LYS A 127 -1.35 -4.71 46.98
CA LYS A 127 -0.09 -3.94 47.09
C LYS A 127 0.75 -4.00 45.81
N VAL A 128 0.14 -3.61 44.68
CA VAL A 128 0.74 -3.57 43.35
C VAL A 128 1.39 -4.89 42.87
N MET A 129 0.79 -6.04 43.22
CA MET A 129 1.25 -7.35 42.75
C MET A 129 1.50 -7.37 41.23
N PRO A 130 2.70 -7.78 40.75
CA PRO A 130 3.10 -7.61 39.36
C PRO A 130 2.13 -8.21 38.33
N VAL A 131 1.53 -9.36 38.62
CA VAL A 131 0.54 -10.00 37.72
C VAL A 131 -0.70 -9.14 37.58
N ILE A 132 -1.27 -8.67 38.68
CA ILE A 132 -2.49 -7.85 38.66
C ILE A 132 -2.23 -6.51 37.98
N VAL A 133 -1.08 -5.88 38.24
CA VAL A 133 -0.68 -4.64 37.56
C VAL A 133 -0.51 -4.86 36.05
N THR A 134 0.08 -5.99 35.65
CA THR A 134 0.25 -6.33 34.23
C THR A 134 -1.09 -6.60 33.56
N LEU A 135 -2.00 -7.34 34.22
CA LEU A 135 -3.36 -7.58 33.74
C LEU A 135 -4.17 -6.27 33.63
N HIS A 136 -4.07 -5.40 34.62
CA HIS A 136 -4.70 -4.08 34.60
C HIS A 136 -4.20 -3.23 33.41
N LEU A 137 -2.90 -3.24 33.14
CA LEU A 137 -2.32 -2.56 31.97
C LEU A 137 -2.86 -3.14 30.65
N LEU A 138 -2.81 -4.47 30.49
CA LEU A 138 -3.24 -5.14 29.26
C LEU A 138 -4.73 -4.94 28.99
N MET A 139 -5.57 -5.01 30.03
CA MET A 139 -7.00 -4.75 29.92
C MET A 139 -7.30 -3.29 29.57
N GLY A 140 -6.53 -2.34 30.11
CA GLY A 140 -6.59 -0.92 29.72
C GLY A 140 -6.28 -0.69 28.24
N LEU A 141 -5.24 -1.36 27.73
CA LEU A 141 -4.88 -1.33 26.30
C LEU A 141 -5.95 -1.97 25.42
N ILE A 142 -6.47 -3.13 25.81
CA ILE A 142 -7.59 -3.80 25.11
C ILE A 142 -8.82 -2.88 25.06
N THR A 143 -9.12 -2.18 26.15
CA THR A 143 -10.20 -1.19 26.21
C THR A 143 -9.96 -0.06 25.21
N PHE A 144 -8.77 0.53 25.19
CA PHE A 144 -8.41 1.56 24.20
C PHE A 144 -8.57 1.07 22.76
N TRP A 145 -8.05 -0.11 22.44
CA TRP A 145 -8.15 -0.70 21.10
C TRP A 145 -9.59 -1.06 20.71
N ALA A 146 -10.41 -1.53 21.65
CA ALA A 146 -11.82 -1.78 21.44
C ALA A 146 -12.61 -0.48 21.18
N ILE A 147 -12.26 0.62 21.85
CA ILE A 147 -12.84 1.94 21.57
C ILE A 147 -12.44 2.40 20.16
N SER A 148 -11.16 2.27 19.79
CA SER A 148 -10.68 2.59 18.44
C SER A 148 -11.35 1.73 17.36
N TRP A 149 -11.59 0.45 17.64
CA TRP A 149 -12.35 -0.44 16.76
C TRP A 149 -13.81 0.01 16.61
N THR A 150 -14.45 0.40 17.72
CA THR A 150 -15.80 0.95 17.73
C THR A 150 -15.87 2.24 16.91
N TYR A 151 -14.85 3.11 17.01
CA TYR A 151 -14.73 4.31 16.18
C TYR A 151 -14.71 3.96 14.69
N LEU A 152 -13.89 2.99 14.27
CA LEU A 152 -13.83 2.51 12.87
C LEU A 152 -15.17 1.93 12.41
N ARG A 153 -15.80 1.06 13.22
CA ARG A 153 -17.12 0.47 12.92
C ARG A 153 -18.27 1.49 12.90
N SER A 154 -18.10 2.64 13.55
CA SER A 154 -19.09 3.74 13.53
C SER A 154 -18.97 4.67 12.31
N THR A 155 -18.10 4.35 11.35
CA THR A 155 -17.94 5.11 10.12
C THR A 155 -19.24 5.05 9.30
N PRO A 156 -19.86 6.19 8.94
CA PRO A 156 -21.06 6.22 8.10
C PRO A 156 -20.83 5.53 6.76
N ASP A 157 -21.84 4.82 6.26
CA ASP A 157 -21.86 4.18 4.94
C ASP A 157 -20.67 3.24 4.65
N ILE A 158 -19.99 2.73 5.69
CA ILE A 158 -18.91 1.75 5.53
C ILE A 158 -19.48 0.41 5.06
N GLN A 159 -18.97 -0.10 3.94
CA GLN A 159 -19.42 -1.35 3.33
C GLN A 159 -18.42 -2.47 3.59
N ARG A 160 -18.90 -3.71 3.72
CA ARG A 160 -18.03 -4.88 3.85
C ARG A 160 -17.63 -5.32 2.44
N ARG A 161 -16.34 -5.43 2.20
CA ARG A 161 -15.80 -5.88 0.90
C ARG A 161 -16.17 -7.34 0.65
N SER A 162 -16.48 -7.66 -0.61
CA SER A 162 -16.78 -9.03 -1.07
C SER A 162 -15.54 -9.93 -1.03
N ALA A 163 -14.36 -9.38 -1.31
CA ALA A 163 -13.07 -10.05 -1.24
C ALA A 163 -12.09 -9.27 -0.33
N ALA A 164 -11.18 -10.00 0.35
CA ALA A 164 -10.15 -9.38 1.17
C ALA A 164 -9.13 -8.64 0.28
N SER A 165 -8.98 -7.34 0.48
CA SER A 165 -8.14 -6.46 -0.36
C SER A 165 -6.89 -5.95 0.37
N GLY A 166 -6.38 -6.71 1.34
CA GLY A 166 -5.19 -6.34 2.10
C GLY A 166 -4.60 -7.50 2.91
N PRO A 167 -3.43 -7.31 3.53
CA PRO A 167 -2.69 -8.36 4.23
C PRO A 167 -3.29 -8.65 5.62
N ALA A 168 -4.60 -8.92 5.69
CA ALA A 168 -5.36 -9.04 6.94
C ALA A 168 -4.86 -10.14 7.88
N VAL A 169 -4.43 -11.29 7.32
CA VAL A 169 -3.89 -12.41 8.11
C VAL A 169 -2.55 -12.02 8.73
N PHE A 170 -1.69 -11.36 7.97
CA PHE A 170 -0.41 -10.87 8.49
C PHE A 170 -0.59 -9.74 9.49
N ALA A 171 -1.62 -8.90 9.33
CA ALA A 171 -2.00 -7.92 10.35
C ALA A 171 -2.46 -8.60 11.65
N LEU A 172 -3.25 -9.68 11.59
CA LEU A 172 -3.62 -10.45 12.79
C LEU A 172 -2.39 -11.05 13.50
N LEU A 173 -1.48 -11.65 12.74
CA LEU A 173 -0.22 -12.16 13.28
C LEU A 173 0.61 -11.03 13.92
N GLY A 174 0.71 -9.87 13.25
CA GLY A 174 1.39 -8.69 13.77
C GLY A 174 0.76 -8.17 15.06
N MET A 175 -0.57 -8.15 15.16
CA MET A 175 -1.28 -7.77 16.38
C MET A 175 -1.00 -8.74 17.53
N LEU A 176 -0.99 -10.05 17.26
CA LEU A 176 -0.67 -11.06 18.27
C LEU A 176 0.77 -10.90 18.79
N VAL A 177 1.74 -10.78 17.89
CA VAL A 177 3.16 -10.63 18.26
C VAL A 177 3.40 -9.33 19.02
N LEU A 178 2.82 -8.22 18.55
CA LEU A 178 2.90 -6.94 19.26
C LEU A 178 2.26 -7.03 20.65
N PHE A 179 1.10 -7.68 20.78
CA PHE A 179 0.43 -7.86 22.07
C PHE A 179 1.30 -8.65 23.06
N LEU A 180 1.90 -9.76 22.61
CA LEU A 180 2.82 -10.55 23.44
C LEU A 180 4.05 -9.73 23.86
N GLN A 181 4.61 -8.94 22.95
CA GLN A 181 5.74 -8.06 23.23
C GLN A 181 5.39 -6.96 24.25
N ILE A 182 4.18 -6.39 24.17
CA ILE A 182 3.67 -5.42 25.14
C ILE A 182 3.43 -6.08 26.50
N ALA A 183 2.87 -7.29 26.53
CA ALA A 183 2.67 -8.05 27.77
C ALA A 183 3.99 -8.34 28.46
N LEU A 184 5.01 -8.76 27.71
CA LEU A 184 6.36 -8.96 28.22
C LEU A 184 6.98 -7.66 28.72
N GLY A 185 6.77 -6.53 28.03
CA GLY A 185 7.20 -5.20 28.50
C GLY A 185 6.49 -4.74 29.78
N GLY A 186 5.19 -5.04 29.90
CA GLY A 186 4.40 -4.83 31.12
C GLY A 186 4.96 -5.64 32.29
N TRP A 187 5.31 -6.91 32.05
CA TRP A 187 5.95 -7.80 33.01
C TRP A 187 7.33 -7.29 33.46
N VAL A 188 8.15 -6.79 32.53
CA VAL A 188 9.44 -6.14 32.83
C VAL A 188 9.25 -4.89 33.71
N SER A 189 8.27 -4.05 33.38
CA SER A 189 7.99 -2.82 34.13
C SER A 189 7.46 -3.08 35.53
N SER A 190 6.52 -4.02 35.71
CA SER A 190 5.91 -4.34 37.00
C SER A 190 6.87 -5.05 37.96
N ASN A 191 7.91 -5.70 37.43
CA ASN A 191 8.99 -6.30 38.22
C ASN A 191 10.24 -5.42 38.37
N TYR A 192 10.18 -4.15 37.95
CA TYR A 192 11.30 -3.20 38.00
C TYR A 192 12.58 -3.76 37.33
N ALA A 193 12.44 -4.51 36.24
CA ALA A 193 13.53 -5.18 35.55
C ALA A 193 14.17 -4.33 34.43
N ALA A 194 13.65 -3.11 34.18
CA ALA A 194 14.10 -2.23 33.09
C ALA A 194 15.58 -1.82 33.18
N LEU A 195 16.22 -1.93 34.36
CA LEU A 195 17.63 -1.64 34.57
C LEU A 195 18.51 -2.90 34.68
N ALA A 196 17.94 -4.10 34.53
CA ALA A 196 18.68 -5.37 34.67
C ALA A 196 19.76 -5.58 33.59
N CYS A 197 19.56 -4.99 32.41
CA CYS A 197 20.49 -5.02 31.29
C CYS A 197 20.85 -3.57 30.95
N THR A 198 22.09 -3.15 31.17
CA THR A 198 22.55 -1.76 30.98
C THR A 198 23.31 -1.54 29.67
N ASP A 199 23.81 -2.61 29.05
CA ASP A 199 24.43 -2.63 27.74
C ASP A 199 23.39 -2.75 26.60
N PHE A 200 23.81 -2.51 25.36
CA PHE A 200 23.01 -2.68 24.13
C PHE A 200 23.97 -3.01 22.96
N PRO A 201 23.64 -3.92 22.03
CA PRO A 201 22.35 -4.61 21.83
C PRO A 201 22.16 -5.86 22.71
N ARG A 202 23.22 -6.33 23.37
CA ARG A 202 23.21 -7.50 24.24
C ARG A 202 22.69 -7.15 25.65
N CYS A 203 22.50 -8.16 26.48
CA CYS A 203 22.22 -8.02 27.91
C CYS A 203 23.32 -8.71 28.71
N GLN A 204 24.06 -7.93 29.49
CA GLN A 204 25.24 -8.34 30.26
C GLN A 204 26.27 -9.08 29.39
N GLY A 205 26.48 -8.60 28.16
CA GLY A 205 27.42 -9.19 27.19
C GLY A 205 26.90 -10.44 26.45
N GLN A 206 25.73 -10.97 26.83
CA GLN A 206 25.11 -12.15 26.23
C GLN A 206 23.83 -11.81 25.45
N TRP A 207 23.47 -12.62 24.45
CA TRP A 207 22.19 -12.46 23.74
C TRP A 207 21.02 -13.07 24.50
N LEU A 208 21.26 -14.19 25.18
CA LEU A 208 20.33 -14.87 26.06
C LEU A 208 21.09 -15.30 27.32
N PRO A 209 20.53 -15.11 28.52
CA PRO A 209 21.16 -15.58 29.76
C PRO A 209 21.17 -17.11 29.83
N GLU A 210 22.15 -17.69 30.50
CA GLU A 210 22.25 -19.17 30.63
C GLU A 210 21.37 -19.76 31.73
N THR A 211 20.99 -18.95 32.73
CA THR A 211 20.25 -19.40 33.92
C THR A 211 19.14 -18.41 34.32
N GLY A 212 18.26 -18.81 35.23
CA GLY A 212 17.22 -17.94 35.81
C GLY A 212 15.84 -18.03 35.16
N TYR A 213 15.65 -18.86 34.13
CA TYR A 213 14.37 -19.03 33.43
C TYR A 213 13.24 -19.55 34.33
N ALA A 214 13.54 -20.47 35.25
CA ALA A 214 12.55 -21.04 36.17
C ALA A 214 11.88 -19.94 37.03
N ASN A 215 12.63 -18.91 37.39
CA ASN A 215 12.15 -17.80 38.22
C ASN A 215 11.71 -16.59 37.38
N ALA A 216 11.83 -16.62 36.05
CA ALA A 216 11.51 -15.48 35.19
C ALA A 216 10.00 -15.28 34.99
N PHE A 217 9.24 -16.37 35.10
CA PHE A 217 7.79 -16.42 34.87
C PHE A 217 7.04 -17.04 36.06
N ASP A 218 7.57 -16.88 37.27
CA ASP A 218 6.82 -17.22 38.47
C ASP A 218 5.73 -16.19 38.71
N PHE A 219 4.54 -16.47 38.16
CA PHE A 219 3.36 -15.61 38.27
C PHE A 219 2.68 -15.70 39.64
N LEU A 220 2.99 -16.73 40.45
CA LEU A 220 2.26 -17.04 41.67
C LEU A 220 3.14 -17.01 42.92
N ALA A 221 4.36 -16.45 42.82
CA ALA A 221 5.23 -16.22 43.96
C ALA A 221 4.43 -15.57 45.11
N GLN A 222 4.25 -16.35 46.20
CA GLN A 222 3.33 -16.04 47.30
C GLN A 222 3.82 -14.90 48.18
N ASP A 223 5.14 -14.71 48.24
CA ASP A 223 5.72 -13.57 48.90
C ASP A 223 5.84 -12.45 47.86
N SER A 224 5.26 -11.29 48.16
CA SER A 224 5.35 -10.02 47.42
C SER A 224 6.77 -9.56 46.99
N SER A 225 7.79 -10.39 47.16
CA SER A 225 9.11 -10.27 46.58
C SER A 225 9.07 -10.29 45.05
N TYR A 226 9.56 -9.20 44.47
CA TYR A 226 9.92 -9.10 43.06
C TYR A 226 10.81 -10.28 42.63
N LEU A 227 10.80 -10.59 41.32
CA LEU A 227 11.66 -11.62 40.73
C LEU A 227 13.12 -11.53 41.19
N SER A 228 13.78 -12.68 41.31
CA SER A 228 15.24 -12.76 41.53
C SER A 228 16.02 -11.94 40.51
N ALA A 229 17.23 -11.48 40.87
CA ALA A 229 18.08 -10.71 39.95
C ALA A 229 18.30 -11.44 38.61
N ALA A 230 18.54 -12.75 38.64
CA ALA A 230 18.65 -13.57 37.44
C ALA A 230 17.34 -13.60 36.63
N GLY A 231 16.19 -13.74 37.28
CA GLY A 231 14.87 -13.67 36.63
C GLY A 231 14.63 -12.33 35.94
N LYS A 232 15.00 -11.20 36.58
CA LYS A 232 14.90 -9.85 36.00
C LYS A 232 15.75 -9.70 34.73
N VAL A 233 16.96 -10.25 34.73
CA VAL A 233 17.85 -10.27 33.55
C VAL A 233 17.20 -11.07 32.41
N VAL A 234 16.65 -12.25 32.69
CA VAL A 234 15.96 -13.09 31.69
C VAL A 234 14.79 -12.36 31.04
N ILE A 235 13.87 -11.80 31.81
CA ILE A 235 12.68 -11.16 31.21
C ILE A 235 13.05 -9.91 30.40
N HIS A 236 14.07 -9.15 30.81
CA HIS A 236 14.52 -7.99 30.06
C HIS A 236 15.26 -8.42 28.78
N ALA A 237 16.09 -9.46 28.81
CA ALA A 237 16.72 -10.03 27.62
C ALA A 237 15.67 -10.57 26.62
N LEU A 238 14.67 -11.32 27.10
CA LEU A 238 13.56 -11.81 26.28
C LEU A 238 12.74 -10.67 25.68
N HIS A 239 12.51 -9.59 26.44
CA HIS A 239 11.83 -8.40 25.91
C HIS A 239 12.60 -7.77 24.74
N ARG A 240 13.94 -7.73 24.80
CA ARG A 240 14.77 -7.20 23.70
C ARG A 240 14.76 -8.10 22.47
N LEU A 241 14.86 -9.42 22.68
CA LEU A 241 14.77 -10.39 21.58
C LEU A 241 13.38 -10.35 20.93
N GLY A 242 12.32 -10.31 21.73
CA GLY A 242 10.95 -10.15 21.27
C GLY A 242 10.74 -8.84 20.51
N ALA A 243 11.39 -7.74 20.94
CA ALA A 243 11.37 -6.46 20.21
C ALA A 243 12.00 -6.58 18.82
N LEU A 244 13.13 -7.31 18.69
CA LEU A 244 13.76 -7.57 17.40
C LEU A 244 12.86 -8.39 16.47
N ILE A 245 12.25 -9.47 16.98
CA ILE A 245 11.31 -10.30 16.21
C ILE A 245 10.11 -9.47 15.76
N THR A 246 9.54 -8.70 16.70
CA THR A 246 8.42 -7.77 16.43
C THR A 246 8.81 -6.75 15.36
N PHE A 247 10.02 -6.16 15.45
CA PHE A 247 10.50 -5.20 14.48
C PHE A 247 10.61 -5.78 13.08
N VAL A 248 11.22 -6.96 12.92
CA VAL A 248 11.38 -7.62 11.62
C VAL A 248 10.02 -7.92 11.01
N LEU A 249 9.11 -8.51 11.79
CA LEU A 249 7.77 -8.88 11.33
C LEU A 249 6.93 -7.65 10.95
N LEU A 250 6.90 -6.63 11.81
CA LEU A 250 6.12 -5.42 11.55
C LEU A 250 6.72 -4.59 10.42
N SER A 251 8.05 -4.60 10.21
CA SER A 251 8.70 -3.96 9.07
C SER A 251 8.35 -4.67 7.77
N TRP A 252 8.33 -6.01 7.77
CA TRP A 252 7.87 -6.78 6.62
C TRP A 252 6.38 -6.50 6.31
N LEU A 253 5.52 -6.52 7.33
CA LEU A 253 4.11 -6.16 7.16
C LEU A 253 3.95 -4.73 6.65
N MET A 254 4.72 -3.78 7.17
CA MET A 254 4.75 -2.39 6.69
C MET A 254 5.08 -2.34 5.19
N LEU A 255 6.13 -3.03 4.75
CA LEU A 255 6.54 -3.06 3.33
C LEU A 255 5.45 -3.66 2.44
N THR A 256 4.77 -4.72 2.91
CA THR A 256 3.65 -5.30 2.17
C THR A 256 2.46 -4.33 2.13
N ALA A 257 2.06 -3.74 3.25
CA ALA A 257 0.88 -2.90 3.37
C ALA A 257 1.00 -1.56 2.63
N THR A 258 2.21 -1.01 2.44
CA THR A 258 2.44 0.22 1.67
C THR A 258 2.44 0.01 0.16
N SER A 259 2.43 -1.24 -0.31
CA SER A 259 2.37 -1.59 -1.74
C SER A 259 1.16 -0.96 -2.43
N GLU A 260 1.35 -0.53 -3.67
CA GLU A 260 0.30 0.12 -4.47
C GLU A 260 -0.86 -0.82 -4.83
N GLN A 261 -0.66 -2.13 -4.68
CA GLN A 261 -1.72 -3.13 -4.88
C GLN A 261 -2.85 -3.07 -3.84
N TYR A 262 -2.65 -2.35 -2.71
CA TYR A 262 -3.63 -2.27 -1.63
C TYR A 262 -4.35 -0.91 -1.58
N PRO A 263 -5.61 -0.86 -1.09
CA PRO A 263 -6.37 0.37 -0.98
C PRO A 263 -5.64 1.47 -0.21
N LYS A 264 -5.91 2.74 -0.57
CA LYS A 264 -5.27 3.92 0.05
C LYS A 264 -5.32 3.91 1.60
N PRO A 265 -6.42 3.51 2.26
CA PRO A 265 -6.45 3.44 3.73
C PRO A 265 -5.54 2.37 4.33
N VAL A 266 -5.37 1.23 3.65
CA VAL A 266 -4.41 0.19 4.04
C VAL A 266 -2.98 0.73 3.93
N ARG A 267 -2.65 1.40 2.82
CA ARG A 267 -1.34 2.03 2.61
C ARG A 267 -1.03 3.11 3.63
N ARG A 268 -1.99 4.00 3.92
CA ARG A 268 -1.85 5.03 4.98
C ARG A 268 -1.60 4.40 6.34
N SER A 269 -2.27 3.30 6.64
CA SER A 269 -2.04 2.55 7.88
C SER A 269 -0.64 1.93 7.89
N GLY A 270 -0.15 1.42 6.76
CA GLY A 270 1.25 0.95 6.60
C GLY A 270 2.30 2.05 6.83
N VAL A 271 2.07 3.26 6.31
CA VAL A 271 2.96 4.41 6.58
C VAL A 271 2.90 4.84 8.05
N LEU A 272 1.72 4.85 8.66
CA LEU A 272 1.61 5.14 10.08
C LEU A 272 2.34 4.09 10.94
N LEU A 273 2.27 2.81 10.55
CA LEU A 273 3.05 1.73 11.17
C LEU A 273 4.56 2.01 11.06
N SER A 274 5.05 2.46 9.90
CA SER A 274 6.48 2.74 9.71
C SER A 274 6.97 3.84 10.65
N VAL A 275 6.22 4.94 10.75
CA VAL A 275 6.59 6.09 11.59
C VAL A 275 6.58 5.69 13.07
N LEU A 276 5.51 5.06 13.55
CA LEU A 276 5.40 4.66 14.96
C LEU A 276 6.44 3.60 15.35
N LEU A 277 6.75 2.65 14.45
CA LEU A 277 7.73 1.60 14.70
C LEU A 277 9.14 2.18 14.84
N LEU A 278 9.51 3.12 13.97
CA LEU A 278 10.78 3.83 14.07
C LEU A 278 10.88 4.60 15.39
N VAL A 279 9.84 5.36 15.75
CA VAL A 279 9.80 6.11 17.01
C VAL A 279 9.94 5.17 18.22
N GLN A 280 9.23 4.04 18.22
CA GLN A 280 9.28 3.08 19.33
C GLN A 280 10.68 2.53 19.59
N ILE A 281 11.40 2.19 18.52
CA ILE A 281 12.75 1.61 18.61
C ILE A 281 13.76 2.67 19.04
N VAL A 282 13.67 3.87 18.47
CA VAL A 282 14.52 4.98 18.87
C VAL A 282 14.34 5.25 20.37
N ILE A 283 13.10 5.40 20.85
CA ILE A 283 12.85 5.61 22.28
C ILE A 283 13.40 4.44 23.11
N GLY A 284 13.18 3.19 22.68
CA GLY A 284 13.69 2.00 23.39
C GLY A 284 15.22 1.97 23.53
N ILE A 285 15.96 2.31 22.45
CA ILE A 285 17.42 2.41 22.47
C ILE A 285 17.87 3.52 23.41
N PHE A 286 17.24 4.70 23.33
CA PHE A 286 17.57 5.85 24.17
C PHE A 286 17.28 5.58 25.65
N MET A 287 16.19 4.87 25.97
CA MET A 287 15.88 4.46 27.34
C MET A 287 17.01 3.63 27.94
N VAL A 288 17.51 2.61 27.23
CA VAL A 288 18.61 1.77 27.74
C VAL A 288 19.88 2.61 27.92
N LYS A 289 20.25 3.41 26.91
CA LYS A 289 21.49 4.21 26.94
C LYS A 289 21.51 5.30 28.02
N HIS A 290 20.35 5.81 28.43
CA HIS A 290 20.25 6.92 29.39
C HIS A 290 19.69 6.50 30.75
N GLY A 291 19.73 5.21 31.10
CA GLY A 291 19.32 4.74 32.42
C GLY A 291 17.81 4.87 32.69
N VAL A 292 16.99 4.64 31.66
CA VAL A 292 15.52 4.60 31.70
C VAL A 292 14.91 5.90 32.28
N PRO A 293 15.10 7.07 31.62
CA PRO A 293 14.49 8.31 32.08
C PRO A 293 12.97 8.18 32.12
N LEU A 294 12.34 8.69 33.18
CA LEU A 294 10.89 8.57 33.39
C LEU A 294 10.08 9.06 32.16
N ALA A 295 10.46 10.20 31.58
CA ALA A 295 9.78 10.76 30.41
C ALA A 295 9.85 9.83 29.18
N LEU A 296 11.03 9.25 28.92
CA LEU A 296 11.21 8.30 27.82
C LEU A 296 10.46 6.99 28.07
N ALA A 297 10.45 6.50 29.32
CA ALA A 297 9.72 5.30 29.70
C ALA A 297 8.21 5.46 29.52
N VAL A 298 7.65 6.61 29.92
CA VAL A 298 6.24 6.95 29.69
C VAL A 298 5.96 7.09 28.19
N ALA A 299 6.83 7.75 27.42
CA ALA A 299 6.68 7.88 25.98
C ALA A 299 6.72 6.52 25.25
N HIS A 300 7.60 5.62 25.67
CA HIS A 300 7.69 4.25 25.13
C HIS A 300 6.41 3.45 25.36
N ASN A 301 5.76 3.60 26.52
CA ASN A 301 4.47 2.98 26.80
C ASN A 301 3.35 3.60 25.93
N ALA A 302 3.38 4.93 25.75
CA ALA A 302 2.40 5.63 24.92
C ALA A 302 2.46 5.18 23.44
N VAL A 303 3.68 5.14 22.87
CA VAL A 303 3.88 4.74 21.48
C VAL A 303 3.61 3.25 21.27
N ALA A 304 3.94 2.39 22.26
CA ALA A 304 3.54 0.98 22.25
C ALA A 304 2.01 0.80 22.16
N ALA A 305 1.23 1.59 22.90
CA ALA A 305 -0.23 1.56 22.83
C ALA A 305 -0.74 1.98 21.44
N LEU A 306 -0.11 2.98 20.83
CA LEU A 306 -0.46 3.52 19.52
C LEU A 306 -0.10 2.58 18.35
N LEU A 307 0.94 1.75 18.49
CA LEU A 307 1.39 0.82 17.45
C LEU A 307 0.32 -0.19 16.99
N MET A 308 -0.67 -0.49 17.84
CA MET A 308 -1.78 -1.38 17.48
C MET A 308 -2.77 -0.70 16.51
N LEU A 309 -2.90 0.62 16.54
CA LEU A 309 -3.86 1.35 15.70
C LEU A 309 -3.65 1.16 14.19
N PRO A 310 -2.44 1.31 13.63
CA PRO A 310 -2.24 1.02 12.22
C PRO A 310 -2.46 -0.45 11.88
N LEU A 311 -2.21 -1.40 12.78
CA LEU A 311 -2.51 -2.82 12.55
C LEU A 311 -4.02 -3.09 12.49
N LEU A 312 -4.78 -2.50 13.41
CA LEU A 312 -6.25 -2.48 13.34
C LEU A 312 -6.73 -1.83 12.06
N GLY A 313 -6.10 -0.74 11.63
CA GLY A 313 -6.38 -0.05 10.37
C GLY A 313 -6.16 -0.95 9.15
N ILE A 314 -4.99 -1.59 9.03
CA ILE A 314 -4.68 -2.54 7.96
C ILE A 314 -5.74 -3.65 7.94
N TYR A 315 -6.01 -4.28 9.09
CA TYR A 315 -6.99 -5.36 9.19
C TYR A 315 -8.41 -4.91 8.83
N PHE A 316 -8.83 -3.75 9.34
CA PHE A 316 -10.16 -3.19 9.10
C PHE A 316 -10.35 -2.83 7.63
N PHE A 317 -9.46 -2.03 7.05
CA PHE A 317 -9.58 -1.57 5.67
C PHE A 317 -9.30 -2.66 4.63
N SER A 318 -8.70 -3.79 5.03
CA SER A 318 -8.65 -5.01 4.20
C SER A 318 -10.01 -5.69 4.03
N ARG A 319 -10.99 -5.38 4.91
CA ARG A 319 -12.31 -6.03 4.95
C ARG A 319 -13.48 -5.08 4.76
N TYR A 320 -13.26 -3.79 4.98
CA TYR A 320 -14.26 -2.76 4.89
C TYR A 320 -13.78 -1.65 3.95
N ALA A 321 -14.67 -1.19 3.07
CA ALA A 321 -14.43 -0.10 2.13
C ALA A 321 -15.05 1.20 2.66
N LEU A 322 -14.33 2.31 2.50
CA LEU A 322 -14.86 3.65 2.79
C LEU A 322 -15.92 4.05 1.74
N PRO A 323 -16.86 4.94 2.11
CA PRO A 323 -17.87 5.43 1.16
C PRO A 323 -17.19 6.05 -0.07
N GLY A 324 -17.61 5.61 -1.26
CA GLY A 324 -17.01 6.06 -2.53
C GLY A 324 -15.77 5.28 -3.00
N GLU A 325 -15.20 4.36 -2.21
CA GLU A 325 -14.12 3.48 -2.69
C GLU A 325 -14.64 2.41 -3.64
N GLU A 326 -15.77 1.77 -3.31
CA GLU A 326 -16.41 0.81 -4.21
C GLU A 326 -16.98 1.50 -5.44
N GLN A 327 -17.36 2.78 -5.40
CA GLN A 327 -17.71 3.55 -6.59
C GLN A 327 -16.49 3.96 -7.41
N ALA A 328 -15.31 4.20 -6.82
CA ALA A 328 -14.09 4.43 -7.59
C ALA A 328 -13.53 3.12 -8.21
N GLU A 329 -13.70 1.97 -7.54
CA GLU A 329 -13.39 0.63 -8.07
C GLU A 329 -14.48 0.09 -9.03
N SER A 330 -15.75 0.48 -8.86
CA SER A 330 -16.89 0.12 -9.72
C SER A 330 -17.10 1.11 -10.87
N GLN A 331 -16.63 2.36 -10.78
CA GLN A 331 -16.52 3.25 -11.95
C GLN A 331 -15.31 2.90 -12.81
N THR A 332 -14.36 2.09 -12.30
CA THR A 332 -13.35 1.41 -13.12
C THR A 332 -13.81 0.04 -13.63
N LEU A 333 -14.94 -0.48 -13.13
CA LEU A 333 -15.65 -1.66 -13.63
C LEU A 333 -17.06 -1.22 -14.07
N VAL A 334 -17.14 -0.42 -15.12
CA VAL A 334 -18.41 0.11 -15.64
C VAL A 334 -19.35 -1.05 -16.01
N GLU A 335 -20.46 -1.12 -15.27
CA GLU A 335 -21.75 -1.64 -15.70
C GLU A 335 -22.11 -0.92 -17.01
N ILE A 336 -22.13 -1.67 -18.14
CA ILE A 336 -22.49 -1.14 -19.46
C ILE A 336 -23.96 -0.68 -19.39
N PRO A 337 -24.26 0.63 -19.50
CA PRO A 337 -25.63 1.04 -19.78
C PRO A 337 -25.93 0.60 -21.21
N ALA A 338 -26.96 -0.22 -21.36
CA ALA A 338 -27.54 -0.53 -22.65
C ALA A 338 -28.28 0.72 -23.15
N GLU A 339 -27.61 1.58 -23.91
CA GLU A 339 -28.31 2.59 -24.70
C GLU A 339 -27.67 2.78 -26.09
N THR A 340 -28.51 2.40 -27.05
CA THR A 340 -28.64 2.87 -28.44
C THR A 340 -27.47 2.68 -29.41
N LEU A 341 -27.72 1.74 -30.33
CA LEU A 341 -27.23 1.73 -31.71
C LEU A 341 -27.35 3.11 -32.34
N GLU A 342 -26.24 3.84 -32.43
CA GLU A 342 -25.97 4.65 -33.61
C GLU A 342 -24.88 3.95 -34.42
N THR A 343 -25.26 3.58 -35.64
CA THR A 343 -24.33 3.18 -36.70
C THR A 343 -23.44 4.37 -37.03
N VAL A 344 -22.27 4.46 -36.41
CA VAL A 344 -21.24 5.40 -36.82
C VAL A 344 -20.37 4.72 -37.88
N LEU A 345 -20.42 5.27 -39.10
CA LEU A 345 -19.58 4.91 -40.24
C LEU A 345 -18.09 4.99 -39.86
N PRO A 346 -17.21 4.22 -40.53
CA PRO A 346 -15.77 4.23 -40.25
C PRO A 346 -15.21 5.66 -40.27
N ALA A 347 -14.51 6.03 -39.20
CA ALA A 347 -14.00 7.38 -38.98
C ALA A 347 -12.91 7.71 -40.02
N GLU A 348 -13.08 8.81 -40.78
CA GLU A 348 -12.09 9.24 -41.77
C GLU A 348 -10.74 9.61 -41.14
N PRO A 349 -9.60 9.47 -41.85
CA PRO A 349 -8.25 9.71 -41.32
C PRO A 349 -8.04 11.11 -40.70
N ALA A 350 -8.72 12.13 -41.22
CA ALA A 350 -8.70 13.48 -40.64
C ALA A 350 -9.28 13.53 -39.21
N SER A 351 -10.27 12.69 -38.91
CA SER A 351 -10.89 12.60 -37.58
C SER A 351 -10.02 11.83 -36.58
N LEU A 352 -9.24 10.84 -37.03
CA LEU A 352 -8.31 10.09 -36.18
C LEU A 352 -7.13 10.95 -35.73
N TYR A 353 -6.59 11.77 -36.64
CA TYR A 353 -5.52 12.72 -36.31
C TYR A 353 -5.97 13.77 -35.27
N LEU A 354 -7.17 14.34 -35.45
CA LEU A 354 -7.73 15.31 -34.50
C LEU A 354 -8.00 14.67 -33.12
N ARG A 355 -8.45 13.42 -33.10
CA ARG A 355 -8.59 12.63 -31.87
C ARG A 355 -7.24 12.42 -31.18
N LEU A 356 -6.22 12.01 -31.93
CA LEU A 356 -4.86 11.82 -31.41
C LEU A 356 -4.29 13.12 -30.81
N GLN A 357 -4.44 14.26 -31.50
CA GLN A 357 -4.03 15.57 -30.99
C GLN A 357 -4.71 15.94 -29.67
N THR A 358 -6.00 15.63 -29.56
CA THR A 358 -6.82 15.90 -28.36
C THR A 358 -6.38 15.00 -27.21
N GLN A 359 -6.16 13.72 -27.49
CA GLN A 359 -5.77 12.72 -26.49
C GLN A 359 -4.34 13.00 -25.98
N LEU A 360 -3.41 13.41 -26.85
CA LEU A 360 -2.04 13.76 -26.43
C LEU A 360 -1.90 15.11 -25.71
N LYS A 361 -2.99 15.86 -25.46
CA LYS A 361 -2.96 17.21 -24.89
C LYS A 361 -2.10 17.35 -23.63
N LYS A 362 -2.13 16.36 -22.72
CA LYS A 362 -1.32 16.39 -21.49
C LYS A 362 0.17 16.20 -21.77
N THR A 363 0.53 15.27 -22.65
CA THR A 363 1.93 15.05 -23.07
C THR A 363 2.44 16.25 -23.88
N ARG A 364 1.59 16.82 -24.73
CA ARG A 364 1.82 18.10 -25.41
C ARG A 364 2.05 19.24 -24.44
N GLY A 365 1.39 19.30 -23.29
CA GLY A 365 1.68 20.31 -22.26
C GLY A 365 3.12 20.24 -21.72
N SER A 366 3.66 19.03 -21.55
CA SER A 366 5.03 18.85 -21.04
C SER A 366 6.10 19.14 -22.10
N ILE A 367 5.87 18.72 -23.35
CA ILE A 367 6.79 19.00 -24.48
C ILE A 367 6.59 20.42 -25.02
N GLY A 368 5.39 20.96 -24.94
CA GLY A 368 5.02 22.32 -25.34
C GLY A 368 5.64 23.40 -24.45
N GLY A 369 6.05 23.06 -23.22
CA GLY A 369 6.94 23.89 -22.42
C GLY A 369 8.24 24.23 -23.18
N VAL A 370 8.79 23.27 -23.92
CA VAL A 370 9.95 23.48 -24.82
C VAL A 370 9.59 24.49 -25.92
N LEU A 371 8.48 24.32 -26.63
CA LEU A 371 8.09 25.26 -27.70
C LEU A 371 7.86 26.67 -27.15
N SER A 372 7.29 26.82 -25.95
CA SER A 372 7.06 28.13 -25.33
C SER A 372 8.37 28.89 -25.05
N ILE A 373 9.43 28.18 -24.64
CA ILE A 373 10.76 28.74 -24.41
C ILE A 373 11.42 29.13 -25.74
N LEU A 374 11.17 28.36 -26.81
CA LEU A 374 11.74 28.58 -28.14
C LEU A 374 11.04 29.69 -28.93
N THR A 375 9.82 30.08 -28.54
CA THR A 375 9.03 31.10 -29.26
C THR A 375 9.57 32.50 -28.98
N GLY A 376 10.00 33.20 -30.03
CA GLY A 376 10.50 34.58 -29.93
C GLY A 376 11.98 34.73 -29.53
N GLN A 377 12.76 33.64 -29.56
CA GLN A 377 14.21 33.69 -29.35
C GLN A 377 14.94 33.89 -30.68
N ASP A 378 15.58 35.05 -30.83
CA ASP A 378 16.32 35.44 -32.04
C ASP A 378 17.69 34.73 -32.19
N ALA A 379 18.23 34.16 -31.12
CA ALA A 379 19.51 33.45 -31.13
C ALA A 379 19.48 32.19 -30.25
N VAL A 380 20.02 31.09 -30.78
CA VAL A 380 20.16 29.83 -30.04
C VAL A 380 21.44 29.87 -29.19
N THR A 381 21.30 29.91 -27.86
CA THR A 381 22.41 29.90 -26.91
C THR A 381 22.62 28.52 -26.27
N ARG A 382 23.76 28.32 -25.59
CA ARG A 382 23.99 27.10 -24.80
C ARG A 382 23.00 26.97 -23.64
N ASP A 383 22.70 28.07 -22.96
CA ASP A 383 21.73 28.11 -21.87
C ASP A 383 20.33 27.65 -22.34
N LEU A 384 19.94 28.02 -23.57
CA LEU A 384 18.69 27.57 -24.17
C LEU A 384 18.64 26.05 -24.37
N LEU A 385 19.78 25.42 -24.73
CA LEU A 385 19.86 23.97 -24.86
C LEU A 385 19.77 23.26 -23.51
N ASP A 386 20.30 23.86 -22.45
CA ASP A 386 20.18 23.31 -21.09
C ASP A 386 18.73 23.39 -20.58
N ASP A 387 17.98 24.44 -20.93
CA ASP A 387 16.54 24.54 -20.67
C ASP A 387 15.73 23.49 -21.46
N VAL A 388 16.09 23.26 -22.73
CA VAL A 388 15.51 22.18 -23.55
C VAL A 388 15.78 20.83 -22.88
N GLU A 389 17.02 20.58 -22.44
CA GLU A 389 17.42 19.34 -21.73
C GLU A 389 16.55 19.09 -20.50
N ALA A 390 16.39 20.09 -19.64
CA ALA A 390 15.59 19.99 -18.43
C ALA A 390 14.13 19.62 -18.73
N ASN A 391 13.53 20.23 -19.75
CA ASN A 391 12.15 19.96 -20.14
C ASN A 391 11.97 18.56 -20.75
N LEU A 392 12.91 18.09 -21.58
CA LEU A 392 12.88 16.74 -22.14
C LEU A 392 12.96 15.69 -21.02
N LEU A 393 13.77 15.93 -19.98
CA LEU A 393 13.82 15.08 -18.79
C LEU A 393 12.50 15.09 -18.01
N MET A 394 11.87 16.25 -17.81
CA MET A 394 10.57 16.36 -17.15
C MET A 394 9.45 15.63 -17.91
N ALA A 395 9.55 15.55 -19.25
CA ALA A 395 8.64 14.79 -20.10
C ALA A 395 8.86 13.26 -20.07
N ASP A 396 9.72 12.76 -19.19
CA ASP A 396 10.03 11.33 -19.02
C ASP A 396 10.73 10.68 -20.25
N ILE A 397 11.46 11.45 -21.06
CA ILE A 397 12.27 10.91 -22.19
C ILE A 397 13.46 10.07 -21.72
N GLY A 398 13.97 10.36 -20.52
CA GLY A 398 15.07 9.62 -19.89
C GLY A 398 16.44 10.17 -20.26
N ILE A 399 17.39 9.99 -19.35
CA ILE A 399 18.70 10.67 -19.37
C ILE A 399 19.46 10.36 -20.65
N GLU A 400 19.67 9.08 -20.97
CA GLU A 400 20.47 8.65 -22.11
C GLU A 400 19.93 9.18 -23.46
N THR A 401 18.61 9.10 -23.65
CA THR A 401 17.97 9.60 -24.87
C THR A 401 18.00 11.12 -24.94
N THR A 402 17.74 11.82 -23.83
CA THR A 402 17.87 13.28 -23.79
C THR A 402 19.30 13.72 -24.09
N THR A 403 20.32 13.09 -23.49
CA THR A 403 21.72 13.41 -23.78
C THR A 403 22.04 13.22 -25.26
N ALA A 404 21.54 12.16 -25.90
CA ALA A 404 21.72 11.94 -27.33
C ALA A 404 21.06 13.04 -28.18
N ILE A 405 19.84 13.47 -27.83
CA ILE A 405 19.14 14.58 -28.48
C ILE A 405 19.95 15.88 -28.36
N ILE A 406 20.35 16.23 -27.14
CA ILE A 406 21.07 17.48 -26.86
C ILE A 406 22.44 17.51 -27.53
N GLN A 407 23.15 16.38 -27.56
CA GLN A 407 24.42 16.27 -28.28
C GLN A 407 24.25 16.53 -29.78
N HIS A 408 23.21 15.96 -30.40
CA HIS A 408 22.93 16.20 -31.81
C HIS A 408 22.57 17.67 -32.09
N LEU A 409 21.81 18.31 -31.21
CA LEU A 409 21.50 19.74 -31.32
C LEU A 409 22.74 20.63 -31.13
N LYS A 410 23.63 20.30 -30.19
CA LYS A 410 24.91 21.00 -29.98
C LYS A 410 25.79 20.93 -31.23
N GLU A 411 25.90 19.77 -31.87
CA GLU A 411 26.66 19.60 -33.11
C GLU A 411 26.09 20.41 -34.28
N ASN A 412 24.77 20.53 -34.38
CA ASN A 412 24.12 21.34 -35.41
C ASN A 412 24.29 22.85 -35.14
N LEU A 413 24.33 23.26 -33.87
CA LEU A 413 24.64 24.63 -33.46
C LEU A 413 26.08 25.01 -33.84
N GLU A 414 27.05 24.13 -33.58
CA GLU A 414 28.47 24.35 -33.93
C GLU A 414 28.71 24.44 -35.44
N LYS A 415 27.85 23.83 -36.25
CA LYS A 415 27.87 23.91 -37.73
C LYS A 415 27.12 25.12 -38.29
N ASP A 416 26.70 26.07 -37.46
CA ASP A 416 25.90 27.25 -37.82
C ASP A 416 24.55 26.91 -38.50
N GLN A 417 23.98 25.74 -38.18
CA GLN A 417 22.72 25.24 -38.74
C GLN A 417 21.49 25.58 -37.88
N LEU A 418 21.68 26.18 -36.70
CA LEU A 418 20.61 26.53 -35.75
C LEU A 418 20.69 28.02 -35.40
N LYS A 419 20.07 28.87 -36.22
CA LYS A 419 20.18 30.33 -36.10
C LYS A 419 19.14 30.95 -35.16
N ASP A 420 17.93 30.39 -35.14
CA ASP A 420 16.81 30.89 -34.35
C ASP A 420 16.02 29.75 -33.69
N GLY A 421 15.08 30.10 -32.81
CA GLY A 421 14.23 29.14 -32.10
C GLY A 421 13.33 28.29 -33.03
N ALA A 422 13.00 28.78 -34.22
CA ALA A 422 12.18 28.03 -35.19
C ALA A 422 13.00 26.90 -35.84
N MET A 423 14.24 27.18 -36.23
CA MET A 423 15.19 26.18 -36.71
C MET A 423 15.50 25.12 -35.64
N LEU A 424 15.66 25.55 -34.38
CA LEU A 424 15.85 24.63 -33.24
C LEU A 424 14.63 23.71 -33.04
N THR A 425 13.42 24.26 -33.11
CA THR A 425 12.18 23.47 -33.01
C THR A 425 12.10 22.43 -34.13
N GLN A 426 12.41 22.83 -35.37
CA GLN A 426 12.40 21.92 -36.51
C GLN A 426 13.48 20.84 -36.39
N ALA A 427 14.68 21.18 -35.92
CA ALA A 427 15.76 20.22 -35.69
C ALA A 427 15.41 19.22 -34.59
N LEU A 428 14.83 19.68 -33.48
CA LEU A 428 14.34 18.79 -32.41
C LEU A 428 13.26 17.85 -32.93
N LYS A 429 12.27 18.37 -33.67
CA LYS A 429 11.20 17.57 -34.27
C LYS A 429 11.75 16.50 -35.21
N GLN A 430 12.70 16.86 -36.07
CA GLN A 430 13.35 15.94 -36.99
C GLN A 430 14.11 14.84 -36.24
N ASN A 431 14.87 15.20 -35.20
CA ASN A 431 15.63 14.24 -34.41
C ASN A 431 14.73 13.25 -33.66
N LEU A 432 13.63 13.73 -33.07
CA LEU A 432 12.61 12.88 -32.42
C LEU A 432 11.94 11.94 -33.42
N PHE A 433 11.66 12.40 -34.64
CA PHE A 433 11.12 11.57 -35.71
C PHE A 433 12.10 10.47 -36.13
N GLU A 434 13.37 10.80 -36.36
CA GLU A 434 14.42 9.85 -36.74
C GLU A 434 14.63 8.77 -35.67
N MET A 435 14.46 9.09 -34.39
CA MET A 435 14.51 8.10 -33.31
C MET A 435 13.35 7.10 -33.36
N LEU A 436 12.15 7.54 -33.74
CA LEU A 436 10.96 6.70 -33.76
C LEU A 436 10.77 5.93 -35.06
N GLN A 437 11.26 6.46 -36.19
CA GLN A 437 11.07 5.89 -37.52
C GLN A 437 11.44 4.39 -37.61
N PRO A 438 12.58 3.90 -37.08
CA PRO A 438 12.94 2.49 -37.18
C PRO A 438 11.93 1.55 -36.48
N CYS A 439 11.24 2.06 -35.46
CA CYS A 439 10.25 1.34 -34.68
C CYS A 439 8.82 1.49 -35.22
N SER A 440 8.61 2.33 -36.23
CA SER A 440 7.30 2.61 -36.85
C SER A 440 6.93 1.53 -37.87
N GLN A 441 6.61 0.33 -37.38
CA GLN A 441 6.27 -0.82 -38.24
C GLN A 441 4.93 -1.41 -37.81
N PRO A 442 3.86 -1.31 -38.65
CA PRO A 442 2.54 -1.85 -38.31
C PRO A 442 2.59 -3.37 -38.19
N LEU A 443 1.66 -3.94 -37.42
CA LEU A 443 1.48 -5.38 -37.34
C LEU A 443 0.92 -5.89 -38.68
N GLN A 444 1.60 -6.85 -39.30
CA GLN A 444 1.15 -7.48 -40.53
C GLN A 444 0.85 -8.96 -40.27
N ILE A 445 -0.33 -9.42 -40.66
CA ILE A 445 -0.74 -10.83 -40.59
C ILE A 445 -0.53 -11.44 -41.97
N PRO A 446 0.56 -12.19 -42.22
CA PRO A 446 0.78 -12.86 -43.50
C PRO A 446 -0.22 -14.00 -43.69
N GLN A 447 -0.53 -14.30 -44.95
CA GLN A 447 -1.25 -15.52 -45.28
C GLN A 447 -0.31 -16.71 -45.08
N GLN A 448 -0.69 -17.65 -44.24
CA GLN A 448 0.14 -18.80 -43.87
C GLN A 448 -0.70 -20.02 -43.49
N ASP A 449 -0.05 -21.19 -43.41
CA ASP A 449 -0.69 -22.43 -42.98
C ASP A 449 -0.85 -22.45 -41.45
N GLY A 450 -2.07 -22.18 -41.00
CA GLY A 450 -2.43 -22.15 -39.57
C GLY A 450 -2.48 -20.74 -38.98
N PRO A 451 -2.88 -20.62 -37.70
CA PRO A 451 -3.13 -19.31 -37.09
C PRO A 451 -1.84 -18.53 -36.88
N TYR A 452 -1.85 -17.24 -37.19
CA TYR A 452 -0.86 -16.29 -36.68
C TYR A 452 -1.07 -16.12 -35.18
N VAL A 453 -0.02 -16.34 -34.39
CA VAL A 453 -0.14 -16.42 -32.93
C VAL A 453 0.50 -15.22 -32.25
N ILE A 454 -0.32 -14.44 -31.55
CA ILE A 454 0.08 -13.26 -30.81
C ILE A 454 0.05 -13.58 -29.32
N LEU A 455 1.22 -13.63 -28.68
CA LEU A 455 1.36 -13.76 -27.24
C LEU A 455 1.43 -12.38 -26.60
N VAL A 456 0.39 -11.99 -25.86
CA VAL A 456 0.33 -10.69 -25.22
C VAL A 456 0.89 -10.77 -23.80
N VAL A 457 1.94 -10.00 -23.54
CA VAL A 457 2.67 -9.98 -22.26
C VAL A 457 2.70 -8.58 -21.65
N GLY A 458 3.08 -8.49 -20.39
CA GLY A 458 3.16 -7.22 -19.66
C GLY A 458 2.58 -7.28 -18.27
N VAL A 459 2.70 -6.19 -17.51
CA VAL A 459 2.33 -6.18 -16.10
C VAL A 459 0.82 -6.05 -15.88
N ASN A 460 0.35 -6.35 -14.68
CA ASN A 460 -1.04 -6.11 -14.29
C ASN A 460 -1.35 -4.61 -14.32
N GLY A 461 -2.53 -4.25 -14.82
CA GLY A 461 -2.95 -2.85 -14.94
C GLY A 461 -2.38 -2.12 -16.16
N ALA A 462 -1.48 -2.71 -16.94
CA ALA A 462 -0.92 -2.11 -18.15
C ALA A 462 -1.89 -2.08 -19.35
N GLY A 463 -3.08 -2.69 -19.23
CA GLY A 463 -4.09 -2.69 -20.28
C GLY A 463 -4.13 -3.93 -21.17
N LYS A 464 -3.40 -5.03 -20.86
CA LYS A 464 -3.33 -6.26 -21.69
C LYS A 464 -4.67 -6.77 -22.21
N THR A 465 -5.58 -7.17 -21.32
CA THR A 465 -6.87 -7.77 -21.68
C THR A 465 -7.73 -6.79 -22.49
N THR A 466 -7.67 -5.49 -22.17
CA THR A 466 -8.33 -4.44 -22.96
C THR A 466 -7.73 -4.32 -24.36
N SER A 467 -6.39 -4.31 -24.49
CA SER A 467 -5.69 -4.28 -25.78
C SER A 467 -6.00 -5.52 -26.61
N ILE A 468 -6.13 -6.70 -25.99
CA ILE A 468 -6.53 -7.94 -26.67
C ILE A 468 -7.93 -7.79 -27.27
N GLY A 469 -8.89 -7.29 -26.50
CA GLY A 469 -10.27 -7.08 -26.96
C GLY A 469 -10.35 -6.08 -28.12
N LYS A 470 -9.61 -4.97 -28.04
CA LYS A 470 -9.54 -3.97 -29.12
C LYS A 470 -8.85 -4.52 -30.37
N LEU A 471 -7.74 -5.25 -30.20
CA LEU A 471 -7.01 -5.87 -31.30
C LEU A 471 -7.85 -6.95 -32.00
N ALA A 472 -8.59 -7.76 -31.25
CA ALA A 472 -9.52 -8.75 -31.81
C ALA A 472 -10.58 -8.09 -32.69
N HIS A 473 -11.20 -7.01 -32.21
CA HIS A 473 -12.18 -6.25 -32.99
C HIS A 473 -11.56 -5.68 -34.27
N ARG A 474 -10.38 -5.05 -34.18
CA ARG A 474 -9.65 -4.49 -35.33
C ARG A 474 -9.32 -5.55 -36.38
N LEU A 475 -8.85 -6.72 -35.97
CA LEU A 475 -8.51 -7.82 -36.88
C LEU A 475 -9.78 -8.39 -37.56
N GLN A 476 -10.90 -8.45 -36.85
CA GLN A 476 -12.18 -8.83 -37.46
C GLN A 476 -12.66 -7.80 -38.49
N GLU A 477 -12.49 -6.49 -38.23
CA GLU A 477 -12.78 -5.44 -39.21
C GLU A 477 -11.89 -5.54 -40.45
N GLN A 478 -10.67 -6.07 -40.31
CA GLN A 478 -9.77 -6.39 -41.44
C GLN A 478 -10.13 -7.70 -42.15
N GLY A 479 -11.17 -8.40 -41.71
CA GLY A 479 -11.65 -9.64 -42.31
C GLY A 479 -11.01 -10.92 -41.79
N HIS A 480 -10.18 -10.85 -40.74
CA HIS A 480 -9.56 -12.04 -40.14
C HIS A 480 -10.49 -12.70 -39.12
N SER A 481 -10.53 -14.03 -39.15
CA SER A 481 -11.11 -14.82 -38.08
C SER A 481 -10.17 -14.86 -36.86
N VAL A 482 -10.73 -14.61 -35.66
CA VAL A 482 -9.95 -14.48 -34.43
C VAL A 482 -10.41 -15.52 -33.39
N MET A 483 -9.48 -16.02 -32.58
CA MET A 483 -9.73 -16.80 -31.37
C MET A 483 -8.90 -16.23 -30.22
N LEU A 484 -9.44 -16.28 -29.00
CA LEU A 484 -8.76 -15.81 -27.79
C LEU A 484 -8.40 -16.98 -26.88
N ALA A 485 -7.24 -16.90 -26.21
CA ALA A 485 -6.84 -17.84 -25.16
C ALA A 485 -6.70 -17.13 -23.81
N ALA A 486 -7.44 -17.62 -22.80
CA ALA A 486 -7.44 -17.06 -21.46
C ALA A 486 -6.26 -17.61 -20.61
N GLY A 487 -5.04 -17.18 -20.94
CA GLY A 487 -3.83 -17.64 -20.25
C GLY A 487 -3.50 -16.92 -18.93
N ASP A 488 -4.23 -15.87 -18.51
CA ASP A 488 -4.15 -15.34 -17.13
C ASP A 488 -5.03 -16.20 -16.18
N THR A 489 -4.69 -17.47 -16.04
CA THR A 489 -5.47 -18.47 -15.29
C THR A 489 -5.46 -18.22 -13.78
N PHE A 490 -4.50 -17.43 -13.28
CA PHE A 490 -4.37 -17.09 -11.86
C PHE A 490 -5.46 -16.12 -11.38
N ARG A 491 -6.06 -15.34 -12.28
CA ARG A 491 -7.07 -14.33 -11.93
C ARG A 491 -8.39 -14.74 -12.57
N ALA A 492 -9.30 -15.27 -11.76
CA ALA A 492 -10.66 -15.61 -12.22
C ALA A 492 -11.32 -14.43 -12.98
N ALA A 493 -11.18 -13.21 -12.46
CA ALA A 493 -11.70 -12.00 -13.09
C ALA A 493 -11.04 -11.67 -14.44
N ALA A 494 -9.79 -12.08 -14.69
CA ALA A 494 -9.13 -11.85 -15.99
C ALA A 494 -9.68 -12.80 -17.06
N VAL A 495 -9.94 -14.06 -16.69
CA VAL A 495 -10.62 -15.03 -17.55
C VAL A 495 -12.03 -14.54 -17.90
N GLU A 496 -12.81 -14.13 -16.89
CA GLU A 496 -14.16 -13.58 -17.08
C GLU A 496 -14.15 -12.32 -17.95
N GLN A 497 -13.23 -11.38 -17.69
CA GLN A 497 -13.09 -10.17 -18.50
C GLN A 497 -12.77 -10.48 -19.96
N LEU A 498 -11.88 -11.44 -20.23
CA LEU A 498 -11.57 -11.85 -21.60
C LEU A 498 -12.77 -12.55 -22.27
N GLN A 499 -13.53 -13.34 -21.52
CA GLN A 499 -14.77 -13.95 -22.00
C GLN A 499 -15.81 -12.89 -22.37
N THR A 500 -16.00 -11.86 -21.55
CA THR A 500 -16.89 -10.73 -21.89
C THR A 500 -16.44 -10.01 -23.16
N TRP A 501 -15.12 -9.82 -23.37
CA TRP A 501 -14.61 -9.28 -24.63
C TRP A 501 -14.86 -10.21 -25.82
N GLY A 502 -14.71 -11.52 -25.61
CA GLY A 502 -15.05 -12.53 -26.62
C GLY A 502 -16.53 -12.48 -27.00
N GLU A 503 -17.43 -12.49 -26.03
CA GLU A 503 -18.88 -12.35 -26.24
C GLU A 503 -19.22 -11.05 -26.97
N ARG A 504 -18.63 -9.93 -26.54
CA ARG A 504 -18.85 -8.61 -27.16
C ARG A 504 -18.41 -8.55 -28.63
N ASN A 505 -17.34 -9.25 -28.98
CA ASN A 505 -16.79 -9.29 -30.32
C ASN A 505 -17.27 -10.52 -31.13
N ASN A 506 -18.14 -11.36 -30.55
CA ASN A 506 -18.53 -12.65 -31.12
C ASN A 506 -17.32 -13.53 -31.51
N VAL A 507 -16.32 -13.58 -30.62
CA VAL A 507 -15.07 -14.33 -30.76
C VAL A 507 -15.03 -15.45 -29.74
N GLN A 508 -14.64 -16.65 -30.18
CA GLN A 508 -14.47 -17.78 -29.27
C GLN A 508 -13.30 -17.56 -28.31
N VAL A 509 -13.54 -17.80 -27.01
CA VAL A 509 -12.52 -17.79 -25.96
C VAL A 509 -12.28 -19.20 -25.45
N VAL A 510 -11.04 -19.65 -25.50
CA VAL A 510 -10.60 -20.91 -24.89
C VAL A 510 -10.10 -20.63 -23.48
N ALA A 511 -10.75 -21.25 -22.50
CA ALA A 511 -10.46 -21.08 -21.08
C ALA A 511 -10.58 -22.42 -20.34
N GLN A 512 -9.86 -22.53 -19.22
CA GLN A 512 -9.97 -23.64 -18.26
C GLN A 512 -10.35 -23.10 -16.87
N HIS A 513 -10.40 -23.96 -15.86
CA HIS A 513 -10.68 -23.56 -14.48
C HIS A 513 -9.57 -22.64 -13.91
N THR A 514 -9.93 -21.76 -12.97
CA THR A 514 -8.99 -20.88 -12.28
C THR A 514 -7.86 -21.68 -11.63
N GLY A 515 -6.61 -21.26 -11.85
CA GLY A 515 -5.40 -21.94 -11.38
C GLY A 515 -4.89 -23.05 -12.30
N ALA A 516 -5.51 -23.26 -13.47
CA ALA A 516 -4.98 -24.14 -14.50
C ALA A 516 -3.60 -23.68 -15.01
N ASP A 517 -2.83 -24.59 -15.59
CA ASP A 517 -1.52 -24.26 -16.19
C ASP A 517 -1.71 -23.40 -17.45
N SER A 518 -1.25 -22.16 -17.43
CA SER A 518 -1.39 -21.17 -18.51
C SER A 518 -0.90 -21.71 -19.86
N ALA A 519 0.22 -22.44 -19.86
CA ALA A 519 0.77 -23.02 -21.07
C ALA A 519 -0.11 -24.14 -21.65
N SER A 520 -0.81 -24.89 -20.80
CA SER A 520 -1.78 -25.90 -21.23
C SER A 520 -3.01 -25.27 -21.87
N VAL A 521 -3.54 -24.18 -21.30
CA VAL A 521 -4.66 -23.43 -21.90
C VAL A 521 -4.30 -22.90 -23.29
N ILE A 522 -3.10 -22.30 -23.43
CA ILE A 522 -2.64 -21.75 -24.70
C ILE A 522 -2.37 -22.87 -25.72
N PHE A 523 -1.87 -24.02 -25.29
CA PHE A 523 -1.68 -25.20 -26.15
C PHE A 523 -3.00 -25.72 -26.71
N ASP A 524 -4.03 -25.85 -25.87
CA ASP A 524 -5.37 -26.25 -26.29
C ASP A 524 -5.99 -25.24 -27.26
N ALA A 525 -5.80 -23.94 -26.99
CA ALA A 525 -6.28 -22.88 -27.85
C ALA A 525 -5.61 -22.92 -29.25
N LEU A 526 -4.29 -23.16 -29.30
CA LEU A 526 -3.55 -23.30 -30.56
C LEU A 526 -4.02 -24.52 -31.36
N GLN A 527 -4.26 -25.66 -30.71
CA GLN A 527 -4.84 -26.82 -31.40
C GLN A 527 -6.25 -26.54 -31.93
N SER A 528 -7.11 -25.91 -31.12
CA SER A 528 -8.47 -25.54 -31.52
C SER A 528 -8.47 -24.56 -32.70
N ALA A 529 -7.59 -23.56 -32.68
CA ALA A 529 -7.44 -22.59 -33.76
C ALA A 529 -6.98 -23.27 -35.06
N LYS A 530 -5.99 -24.18 -34.99
CA LYS A 530 -5.54 -24.99 -36.14
C LYS A 530 -6.66 -25.87 -36.70
N ALA A 531 -7.39 -26.59 -35.83
CA ALA A 531 -8.46 -27.49 -36.25
C ALA A 531 -9.64 -26.76 -36.91
N LYS A 532 -9.88 -25.51 -36.52
CA LYS A 532 -10.97 -24.67 -37.05
C LYS A 532 -10.55 -23.75 -38.20
N GLY A 533 -9.27 -23.75 -38.57
CA GLY A 533 -8.75 -22.87 -39.62
C GLY A 533 -8.90 -21.38 -39.27
N VAL A 534 -8.68 -21.01 -38.00
CA VAL A 534 -8.72 -19.60 -37.57
C VAL A 534 -7.45 -18.88 -38.01
N ASP A 535 -7.58 -17.63 -38.48
CA ASP A 535 -6.47 -16.83 -39.00
C ASP A 535 -5.55 -16.31 -37.89
N VAL A 536 -6.11 -15.86 -36.76
CA VAL A 536 -5.33 -15.27 -35.65
C VAL A 536 -5.73 -15.84 -34.28
N LEU A 537 -4.75 -16.28 -33.52
CA LEU A 537 -4.90 -16.62 -32.10
C LEU A 537 -4.22 -15.55 -31.23
N ILE A 538 -4.97 -14.92 -30.33
CA ILE A 538 -4.43 -13.96 -29.36
C ILE A 538 -4.47 -14.58 -27.96
N ALA A 539 -3.31 -14.76 -27.35
CA ALA A 539 -3.18 -15.36 -26.03
C ALA A 539 -2.90 -14.31 -24.95
N ASP A 540 -3.78 -14.21 -23.96
CA ASP A 540 -3.54 -13.43 -22.74
C ASP A 540 -2.58 -14.19 -21.81
N THR A 541 -1.85 -13.46 -20.96
CA THR A 541 -0.89 -14.03 -20.01
C THR A 541 -0.95 -13.32 -18.66
N ALA A 542 -0.46 -13.99 -17.61
CA ALA A 542 -0.33 -13.37 -16.30
C ALA A 542 0.65 -12.17 -16.33
N GLY A 543 0.43 -11.16 -15.46
CA GLY A 543 1.24 -9.93 -15.41
C GLY A 543 1.90 -9.61 -14.08
N ARG A 544 2.17 -10.59 -13.22
CA ARG A 544 2.67 -10.36 -11.85
C ARG A 544 4.20 -10.13 -11.79
N LEU A 545 4.67 -8.97 -12.22
CA LEU A 545 6.11 -8.68 -12.29
C LEU A 545 6.86 -8.67 -10.93
N HIS A 546 6.15 -8.51 -9.81
CA HIS A 546 6.78 -8.49 -8.47
C HIS A 546 7.44 -9.83 -8.07
N THR A 547 7.14 -10.92 -8.79
CA THR A 547 7.82 -12.22 -8.71
C THR A 547 8.65 -12.46 -9.97
N LYS A 548 9.67 -11.62 -10.20
CA LYS A 548 10.41 -11.51 -11.48
C LYS A 548 10.86 -12.87 -12.06
N SER A 549 11.37 -13.80 -11.25
CA SER A 549 11.79 -15.13 -11.73
C SER A 549 10.62 -15.97 -12.23
N ASN A 550 9.59 -16.12 -11.40
CA ASN A 550 8.49 -17.05 -11.67
C ASN A 550 7.66 -16.66 -12.91
N LEU A 551 7.44 -15.35 -13.13
CA LEU A 551 6.71 -14.89 -14.31
C LEU A 551 7.52 -15.12 -15.60
N MET A 552 8.82 -14.82 -15.58
CA MET A 552 9.66 -14.96 -16.78
C MET A 552 9.87 -16.43 -17.14
N ASP A 553 9.98 -17.31 -16.15
CA ASP A 553 10.03 -18.77 -16.36
C ASP A 553 8.72 -19.31 -16.95
N GLU A 554 7.57 -18.79 -16.48
CA GLU A 554 6.26 -19.15 -17.00
C GLU A 554 6.09 -18.74 -18.47
N LEU A 555 6.46 -17.49 -18.81
CA LEU A 555 6.38 -17.01 -20.20
C LEU A 555 7.35 -17.77 -21.12
N SER A 556 8.55 -18.08 -20.64
CA SER A 556 9.52 -18.92 -21.37
C SER A 556 8.98 -20.34 -21.58
N LYS A 557 8.29 -20.91 -20.58
CA LYS A 557 7.61 -22.20 -20.69
C LYS A 557 6.50 -22.15 -21.74
N ILE A 558 5.66 -21.11 -21.75
CA ILE A 558 4.59 -20.91 -22.73
C ILE A 558 5.19 -20.89 -24.15
N LYS A 559 6.19 -20.02 -24.39
CA LYS A 559 6.89 -19.93 -25.69
C LYS A 559 7.39 -21.29 -26.17
N ARG A 560 8.07 -22.04 -25.28
CA ARG A 560 8.59 -23.39 -25.60
C ARG A 560 7.50 -24.41 -25.90
N ILE A 561 6.34 -24.31 -25.26
CA ILE A 561 5.22 -25.24 -25.48
C ILE A 561 4.52 -24.94 -26.80
N MET A 562 4.33 -23.66 -27.15
CA MET A 562 3.79 -23.25 -28.44
C MET A 562 4.68 -23.74 -29.59
N ALA A 563 6.00 -23.60 -29.43
CA ALA A 563 7.00 -24.07 -30.38
C ALA A 563 6.91 -25.58 -30.72
N LYS A 564 6.28 -26.40 -29.86
CA LYS A 564 6.08 -27.83 -30.13
C LYS A 564 4.99 -28.11 -31.18
N LEU A 565 3.98 -27.24 -31.27
CA LEU A 565 2.90 -27.37 -32.25
C LEU A 565 3.23 -26.63 -33.55
N ASP A 566 4.03 -25.58 -33.45
CA ASP A 566 4.44 -24.73 -34.56
C ASP A 566 5.80 -24.10 -34.20
N ALA A 567 6.84 -24.44 -34.94
CA ALA A 567 8.20 -23.96 -34.68
C ALA A 567 8.34 -22.43 -34.77
N GLN A 568 7.43 -21.74 -35.46
CA GLN A 568 7.40 -20.28 -35.59
C GLN A 568 6.50 -19.59 -34.54
N ALA A 569 5.75 -20.35 -33.72
CA ALA A 569 4.87 -19.77 -32.71
C ALA A 569 5.62 -19.49 -31.37
N PRO A 570 5.31 -18.37 -30.70
CA PRO A 570 4.47 -17.24 -31.13
C PRO A 570 5.13 -16.41 -32.24
N HIS A 571 4.32 -15.96 -33.19
CA HIS A 571 4.75 -15.13 -34.32
C HIS A 571 4.96 -13.67 -33.90
N GLU A 572 4.15 -13.20 -32.95
CA GLU A 572 4.31 -11.90 -32.30
C GLU A 572 4.29 -12.09 -30.77
N ILE A 573 5.27 -11.51 -30.07
CA ILE A 573 5.26 -11.33 -28.62
C ILE A 573 5.08 -9.84 -28.36
N LEU A 574 3.83 -9.47 -28.10
CA LEU A 574 3.39 -8.08 -27.95
C LEU A 574 3.42 -7.68 -26.46
N LEU A 575 4.35 -6.81 -26.09
CA LEU A 575 4.41 -6.26 -24.74
C LEU A 575 3.52 -5.03 -24.62
N VAL A 576 2.55 -5.07 -23.71
CA VAL A 576 1.68 -3.93 -23.39
C VAL A 576 2.24 -3.16 -22.20
N LEU A 577 2.47 -1.86 -22.39
CA LEU A 577 3.04 -0.93 -21.42
C LEU A 577 2.09 0.22 -21.11
N ASP A 578 2.08 0.67 -19.86
CA ASP A 578 1.36 1.86 -19.43
C ASP A 578 2.26 3.09 -19.60
N ALA A 579 1.92 4.00 -20.51
CA ALA A 579 2.67 5.24 -20.74
C ALA A 579 2.71 6.16 -19.51
N GLY A 580 1.75 6.03 -18.59
CA GLY A 580 1.72 6.75 -17.32
C GLY A 580 2.85 6.38 -16.36
N THR A 581 3.48 5.22 -16.54
CA THR A 581 4.54 4.73 -15.64
C THR A 581 5.93 5.32 -15.92
N GLY A 582 6.10 6.09 -17.01
CA GLY A 582 7.36 6.74 -17.38
C GLY A 582 8.51 5.73 -17.49
N GLN A 583 9.68 6.07 -16.97
CA GLN A 583 10.90 5.24 -17.05
C GLN A 583 10.76 3.80 -16.50
N ASN A 584 9.75 3.53 -15.67
CA ASN A 584 9.45 2.16 -15.25
C ASN A 584 9.07 1.27 -16.44
N ALA A 585 8.37 1.80 -17.46
CA ALA A 585 8.02 1.06 -18.66
C ALA A 585 9.27 0.59 -19.43
N LEU A 586 10.32 1.43 -19.51
CA LEU A 586 11.59 1.07 -20.13
C LEU A 586 12.29 -0.08 -19.39
N SER A 587 12.37 0.00 -18.06
CA SER A 587 12.94 -1.08 -17.25
C SER A 587 12.17 -2.39 -17.40
N GLN A 588 10.83 -2.32 -17.47
CA GLN A 588 9.99 -3.50 -17.69
C GLN A 588 10.26 -4.11 -19.06
N ALA A 589 10.28 -3.29 -20.11
CA ALA A 589 10.50 -3.75 -21.47
C ALA A 589 11.85 -4.46 -21.64
N LYS A 590 12.92 -3.96 -21.00
CA LYS A 590 14.22 -4.67 -20.95
C LYS A 590 14.09 -6.07 -20.35
N LEU A 591 13.44 -6.18 -19.18
CA LEU A 591 13.27 -7.47 -18.49
C LEU A 591 12.44 -8.49 -19.29
N PHE A 592 11.35 -8.05 -19.92
CA PHE A 592 10.55 -8.95 -20.77
C PHE A 592 11.30 -9.34 -22.04
N ASN A 593 12.07 -8.42 -22.63
CA ASN A 593 12.87 -8.71 -23.81
C ASN A 593 13.96 -9.75 -23.53
N GLU A 594 14.64 -9.63 -22.39
CA GLU A 594 15.64 -10.62 -21.94
C GLU A 594 15.02 -12.01 -21.74
N ALA A 595 13.79 -12.08 -21.24
CA ALA A 595 13.13 -13.35 -20.93
C ALA A 595 12.55 -14.07 -22.16
N VAL A 596 11.82 -13.35 -23.01
CA VAL A 596 11.03 -13.98 -24.09
C VAL A 596 11.36 -13.49 -25.50
N GLY A 597 12.17 -12.45 -25.65
CA GLY A 597 12.50 -11.84 -26.94
C GLY A 597 11.27 -11.20 -27.58
N LEU A 598 11.04 -9.93 -27.27
CA LEU A 598 9.87 -9.19 -27.74
C LEU A 598 9.98 -8.85 -29.23
N THR A 599 8.84 -8.85 -29.92
CA THR A 599 8.77 -8.51 -31.35
C THR A 599 7.92 -7.26 -31.61
N GLY A 600 7.08 -6.87 -30.64
CA GLY A 600 6.26 -5.67 -30.71
C GLY A 600 5.96 -5.05 -29.35
N LEU A 601 5.74 -3.74 -29.36
CA LEU A 601 5.29 -2.95 -28.20
C LEU A 601 3.92 -2.34 -28.47
N ALA A 602 3.09 -2.26 -27.44
CA ALA A 602 1.87 -1.46 -27.41
C ALA A 602 1.88 -0.52 -26.20
N LEU A 603 1.84 0.79 -26.42
CA LEU A 603 1.79 1.78 -25.34
C LEU A 603 0.34 2.22 -25.12
N THR A 604 -0.18 2.07 -23.90
CA THR A 604 -1.56 2.44 -23.56
C THR A 604 -1.62 3.66 -22.64
N LYS A 605 -2.82 4.21 -22.46
CA LYS A 605 -3.14 5.33 -21.55
C LYS A 605 -2.38 6.62 -21.86
N LEU A 606 -2.06 6.85 -23.14
CA LEU A 606 -1.39 8.06 -23.60
C LEU A 606 -2.25 9.32 -23.40
N ASP A 607 -3.57 9.16 -23.32
CA ASP A 607 -4.57 10.20 -23.02
C ASP A 607 -4.57 10.67 -21.57
N GLY A 608 -4.20 9.78 -20.66
CA GLY A 608 -4.22 10.03 -19.22
C GLY A 608 -3.02 10.82 -18.70
N THR A 609 -1.91 10.86 -19.45
CA THR A 609 -0.58 11.15 -18.91
C THR A 609 0.15 12.31 -19.59
N ALA A 610 1.00 13.00 -18.81
CA ALA A 610 2.00 13.95 -19.32
C ALA A 610 3.36 13.27 -19.58
N LYS A 611 3.51 12.00 -19.19
CA LYS A 611 4.76 11.21 -19.21
C LYS A 611 4.95 10.42 -20.51
N GLY A 612 4.34 10.85 -21.60
CA GLY A 612 4.37 10.15 -22.89
C GLY A 612 5.77 10.10 -23.54
N GLY A 613 6.75 10.86 -23.03
CA GLY A 613 8.11 10.88 -23.58
C GLY A 613 8.88 9.57 -23.47
N VAL A 614 8.42 8.61 -22.66
CA VAL A 614 9.07 7.29 -22.53
C VAL A 614 9.15 6.51 -23.85
N ILE A 615 8.26 6.81 -24.81
CA ILE A 615 8.25 6.17 -26.13
C ILE A 615 9.58 6.36 -26.88
N PHE A 616 10.22 7.52 -26.73
CA PHE A 616 11.53 7.82 -27.32
C PHE A 616 12.65 7.01 -26.64
N ALA A 617 12.54 6.83 -25.32
CA ALA A 617 13.46 5.98 -24.55
C ALA A 617 13.40 4.52 -25.01
N LEU A 618 12.18 4.00 -25.19
CA LEU A 618 11.94 2.64 -25.68
C LEU A 618 12.48 2.44 -27.09
N ALA A 619 12.19 3.37 -28.00
CA ALA A 619 12.65 3.29 -29.38
C ALA A 619 14.19 3.33 -29.48
N ASN A 620 14.82 4.28 -28.79
CA ASN A 620 16.28 4.45 -28.83
C ASN A 620 17.03 3.23 -28.25
N GLN A 621 16.57 2.71 -27.11
CA GLN A 621 17.32 1.68 -26.37
C GLN A 621 16.99 0.24 -26.78
N LEU A 622 15.76 -0.04 -27.21
CA LEU A 622 15.33 -1.40 -27.53
C LEU A 622 15.22 -1.68 -29.02
N ARG A 623 14.90 -0.67 -29.83
CA ARG A 623 14.65 -0.79 -31.28
C ARG A 623 13.63 -1.88 -31.65
N ILE A 624 12.70 -2.17 -30.75
CA ILE A 624 11.58 -3.08 -31.00
C ILE A 624 10.46 -2.28 -31.67
N PRO A 625 9.81 -2.80 -32.72
CA PRO A 625 8.64 -2.19 -33.33
C PRO A 625 7.57 -1.77 -32.31
N ILE A 626 7.14 -0.53 -32.36
CA ILE A 626 5.94 -0.07 -31.67
C ILE A 626 4.79 -0.31 -32.65
N ARG A 627 3.93 -1.28 -32.33
CA ARG A 627 2.80 -1.66 -33.18
C ARG A 627 1.62 -0.72 -32.97
N PHE A 628 1.32 -0.44 -31.70
CA PHE A 628 0.09 0.22 -31.32
C PHE A 628 0.28 1.30 -30.26
N ILE A 629 -0.59 2.30 -30.32
CA ILE A 629 -0.81 3.28 -29.27
C ILE A 629 -2.28 3.28 -28.84
N GLY A 630 -2.50 3.18 -27.54
CA GLY A 630 -3.80 3.22 -26.87
C GLY A 630 -4.02 4.62 -26.30
N VAL A 631 -5.03 5.30 -26.85
CA VAL A 631 -5.29 6.73 -26.61
C VAL A 631 -6.67 6.99 -26.00
N GLY A 632 -7.31 5.97 -25.44
CA GLY A 632 -8.61 6.07 -24.79
C GLY A 632 -9.24 4.71 -24.49
N GLU A 633 -10.51 4.70 -24.14
CA GLU A 633 -11.26 3.52 -23.68
C GLU A 633 -12.15 2.88 -24.76
N ALA A 634 -12.49 3.62 -25.83
CA ALA A 634 -13.32 3.11 -26.91
C ALA A 634 -12.60 2.01 -27.71
N LYS A 635 -13.36 1.22 -28.48
CA LYS A 635 -12.83 0.03 -29.18
C LYS A 635 -11.80 0.45 -30.24
N GLU A 636 -12.08 1.57 -30.88
CA GLU A 636 -11.31 2.27 -31.92
C GLU A 636 -10.12 3.06 -31.37
N ASP A 637 -9.96 3.19 -30.04
CA ASP A 637 -8.85 3.96 -29.44
C ASP A 637 -7.52 3.18 -29.38
N LEU A 638 -7.43 2.02 -30.05
CA LEU A 638 -6.18 1.33 -30.32
C LEU A 638 -5.77 1.61 -31.78
N GLN A 639 -4.79 2.48 -31.98
CA GLN A 639 -4.35 2.93 -33.30
C GLN A 639 -2.99 2.33 -33.65
N ASP A 640 -2.73 2.14 -34.95
CA ASP A 640 -1.39 1.79 -35.42
C ASP A 640 -0.44 2.96 -35.11
N PHE A 641 0.76 2.62 -34.68
CA PHE A 641 1.76 3.64 -34.41
C PHE A 641 2.39 4.13 -35.72
N ASP A 642 2.28 5.44 -35.95
CA ASP A 642 2.97 6.15 -37.02
C ASP A 642 3.84 7.25 -36.42
N ALA A 643 5.16 7.11 -36.59
CA ALA A 643 6.15 8.02 -36.01
C ALA A 643 5.93 9.47 -36.44
N LYS A 644 5.58 9.70 -37.72
CA LYS A 644 5.41 11.05 -38.26
C LYS A 644 4.19 11.71 -37.62
N THR A 645 3.04 11.03 -37.66
CA THR A 645 1.77 11.51 -37.12
C THR A 645 1.87 11.76 -35.61
N PHE A 646 2.56 10.87 -34.88
CA PHE A 646 2.79 11.03 -33.44
C PHE A 646 3.65 12.26 -33.13
N VAL A 647 4.79 12.43 -33.81
CA VAL A 647 5.66 13.60 -33.62
C VAL A 647 4.96 14.88 -34.07
N ASP A 648 4.27 14.88 -35.21
CA ASP A 648 3.49 16.02 -35.67
C ASP A 648 2.44 16.44 -34.64
N ALA A 649 1.72 15.49 -34.04
CA ALA A 649 0.72 15.76 -33.01
C ALA A 649 1.33 16.37 -31.73
N LEU A 650 2.59 16.06 -31.38
CA LEU A 650 3.24 16.63 -30.20
C LEU A 650 3.60 18.12 -30.35
N PHE A 651 3.79 18.60 -31.58
CA PHE A 651 4.28 19.95 -31.88
C PHE A 651 3.19 20.92 -32.38
N VAL A 652 1.92 20.52 -32.30
CA VAL A 652 0.79 21.40 -32.65
C VAL A 652 0.65 22.49 -31.59
N THR A 653 0.59 23.75 -32.00
CA THR A 653 0.22 24.88 -31.14
C THR A 653 -1.31 25.00 -31.08
N ASP A 654 -1.86 25.15 -29.87
CA ASP A 654 -3.30 25.39 -29.64
C ASP A 654 -3.75 26.78 -30.12
#